data_AF-A0ABD2K1Q4-F1
#
_entry.id   AF-A0ABD2K1Q4-F1
#
_cell.length_a   1.000
_cell.length_b   1.000
_cell.length_c   1.000
_cell.angle_alpha   90.00
_cell.angle_beta   90.00
_cell.angle_gamma   90.00
#
_symmetry.space_group_name_H-M   'P 1'
#
loop_
_entity.id
_entity.type
_entity.pdbx_description
1 polymer ?
#
loop_
_entity_poly.entity_id
_entity_poly.type
_entity_poly.pdbx_seq_one_letter_code
_entity_poly.pdbx_strand_id
1 'polypeptide(L)'
;MTILIDRYTISSNLKQKNALLLSMATNTKVCPSHSTNAELLLPKRSTLGHRPATTITVPTCPCRCHWLLLLTLISGTLMSVISGSISGISVRSRRQMPASSSGTVNSVGNQTSMSASNALWKAPDGTVGGNGSSIGTAGGPGPSSVLAGSNAKVGGQSANGETGALSLGGTRSKSFGSSSSMLNGNQTASQSGTSSSNAVGTGDVFVYSVGNGNLTNSAQSAVPKVAAAGMGGATGNQLAASNTSSTYQMSWNSIFARVSGVSISKGENNSQANIDLRAGTYSTNMTVDGLVSGVNDKPGGASFSLASGDGTLMNNSAAMSSALLGAVNTTSGGTKMVGASNLGSSGTQNKGAINTFGNLQMNGTGPSNGGFLSNSSFGPDGSSGAGVAVSGTQMGSNKSISVSDGINSNDRQGSSASNGYAKLEGIGNLAANGSSFVLSGYQTDRGAAQIVETVGKSMATNNTAAELRIKNQGTEVINGTMSTNTTSNSFGKVLGQSGSVQGNSMLNSSRPGGQNANANTVAQGGGAGPSSAMTDTGLLLNGPNNSVKTTNIHGNVNATGDQTYVQSVSSVSDQNRQQALFNSQNATVKSAGEGKATASNSAILKRRRRHSRNLATLSVAEAKNWWQNAATSAQWEGNEQKRRRRSDGQKLAKRLAKKQNLVARRENGKKAGKMNDE
;
A
#
# COMPACT_ATOMS: atom_id res chain seq x y z
N MET A 1 33.29 -24.29 -19.04
CA MET A 1 32.81 -24.24 -20.44
C MET A 1 32.09 -22.91 -20.62
N THR A 2 32.71 -22.01 -21.38
CA THR A 2 32.30 -20.62 -21.57
C THR A 2 31.14 -20.56 -22.57
N ILE A 3 29.99 -20.01 -22.18
CA ILE A 3 28.91 -19.67 -23.11
C ILE A 3 28.57 -18.21 -22.87
N LEU A 4 28.88 -17.39 -23.88
CA LEU A 4 28.45 -16.00 -24.01
C LEU A 4 26.92 -15.96 -24.11
N ILE A 5 26.30 -15.05 -23.37
CA ILE A 5 24.93 -14.60 -23.63
C ILE A 5 25.02 -13.12 -23.97
N ASP A 6 24.52 -12.81 -25.17
CA ASP A 6 24.52 -11.49 -25.78
C ASP A 6 23.70 -10.48 -24.97
N ARG A 7 24.25 -9.26 -24.94
CA ARG A 7 23.65 -8.02 -24.43
C ARG A 7 22.67 -7.46 -25.45
N TYR A 8 21.90 -6.46 -25.02
CA TYR A 8 20.80 -5.73 -25.70
C TYR A 8 19.44 -6.35 -25.41
N THR A 9 18.70 -5.89 -24.39
CA THR A 9 18.06 -4.57 -24.30
C THR A 9 17.61 -4.37 -22.83
N ILE A 10 17.44 -3.13 -22.36
CA ILE A 10 17.20 -2.68 -20.95
C ILE A 10 18.50 -2.24 -20.24
N SER A 11 19.16 -1.19 -20.75
CA SER A 11 20.37 -0.60 -20.10
C SER A 11 20.30 0.94 -19.93
N SER A 12 19.14 1.58 -20.00
CA SER A 12 19.07 3.05 -19.88
C SER A 12 18.47 3.60 -18.58
N ASN A 13 17.74 2.82 -17.78
CA ASN A 13 17.07 3.37 -16.57
C ASN A 13 17.64 2.91 -15.21
N LEU A 14 18.65 2.03 -15.18
CA LEU A 14 19.27 1.57 -13.92
C LEU A 14 20.58 2.29 -13.55
N LYS A 15 21.21 3.03 -14.47
CA LYS A 15 22.50 3.69 -14.22
C LYS A 15 22.41 5.04 -13.50
N GLN A 16 21.22 5.65 -13.38
CA GLN A 16 21.08 6.94 -12.71
C GLN A 16 20.66 6.88 -11.23
N LYS A 17 20.23 5.72 -10.70
CA LYS A 17 19.84 5.59 -9.27
C LYS A 17 20.91 4.98 -8.36
N ASN A 18 21.92 4.31 -8.91
CA ASN A 18 23.01 3.72 -8.11
C ASN A 18 24.19 4.69 -7.82
N ALA A 19 24.17 5.92 -8.36
CA ALA A 19 25.21 6.91 -8.10
C ALA A 19 24.94 7.79 -6.86
N LEU A 20 23.77 7.68 -6.23
CA LEU A 20 23.40 8.55 -5.09
C LEU A 20 23.58 7.91 -3.70
N LEU A 21 23.92 6.61 -3.64
CA LEU A 21 24.04 5.85 -2.38
C LEU A 21 25.49 5.59 -1.95
N LEU A 22 26.49 6.11 -2.68
CA LEU A 22 27.91 5.87 -2.43
C LEU A 22 28.76 7.14 -2.21
N SER A 23 28.15 8.26 -1.77
CA SER A 23 28.90 9.51 -1.48
C SER A 23 28.69 10.10 -0.08
N MET A 24 28.13 9.34 0.88
CA MET A 24 27.96 9.81 2.27
C MET A 24 28.94 9.20 3.27
N ALA A 25 30.10 8.75 2.79
CA ALA A 25 31.21 8.32 3.64
C ALA A 25 32.49 9.05 3.22
N THR A 26 32.65 10.29 3.67
CA THR A 26 33.93 10.99 3.98
C THR A 26 33.68 12.50 4.02
N ASN A 27 33.65 13.09 5.23
CA ASN A 27 34.31 14.37 5.52
C ASN A 27 34.06 14.79 6.97
N THR A 28 35.00 14.42 7.83
CA THR A 28 35.28 15.12 9.08
C THR A 28 36.39 16.14 8.81
N LYS A 29 36.07 17.44 8.86
CA LYS A 29 37.08 18.48 9.05
C LYS A 29 36.56 19.55 10.00
N VAL A 30 37.32 19.70 11.07
CA VAL A 30 37.21 20.66 12.18
C VAL A 30 37.75 22.02 11.73
N CYS A 31 37.15 23.13 12.21
CA CYS A 31 37.83 24.32 12.80
C CYS A 31 36.87 25.54 13.02
N PRO A 32 37.23 26.54 13.85
CA PRO A 32 36.36 27.12 14.87
C PRO A 32 36.10 28.66 14.78
N SER A 33 35.40 29.17 15.81
CA SER A 33 35.38 30.54 16.39
C SER A 33 34.65 31.69 15.66
N HIS A 34 33.72 32.36 16.35
CA HIS A 34 33.94 33.71 16.93
C HIS A 34 32.72 34.22 17.72
N SER A 35 33.01 34.87 18.84
CA SER A 35 32.15 35.72 19.66
C SER A 35 32.07 37.15 19.11
N THR A 36 31.01 37.91 19.43
CA THR A 36 31.05 39.28 19.99
C THR A 36 29.65 39.91 20.19
N ASN A 37 29.63 40.94 21.04
CA ASN A 37 28.55 41.59 21.79
C ASN A 37 27.73 42.67 21.05
N ALA A 38 26.74 43.21 21.80
CA ALA A 38 26.26 44.62 21.89
C ALA A 38 24.87 44.88 21.27
N GLU A 39 23.84 45.24 22.06
CA GLU A 39 23.38 46.58 22.52
C GLU A 39 21.93 46.79 22.00
N LEU A 40 20.89 46.79 22.84
CA LEU A 40 20.30 47.93 23.59
C LEU A 40 19.58 48.95 22.69
N LEU A 41 18.25 49.06 22.85
CA LEU A 41 17.47 50.32 22.77
C LEU A 41 15.97 50.07 23.09
N LEU A 42 15.50 50.66 24.20
CA LEU A 42 14.09 50.97 24.50
C LEU A 42 13.68 52.27 23.79
N PRO A 43 12.38 52.57 23.60
CA PRO A 43 11.73 53.49 24.57
C PRO A 43 10.19 53.35 24.81
N LYS A 44 9.80 53.81 26.02
CA LYS A 44 8.64 54.64 26.47
C LYS A 44 7.19 54.24 26.05
N ARG A 45 6.22 54.00 26.97
CA ARG A 45 5.56 54.78 28.06
C ARG A 45 4.41 55.71 27.59
N SER A 46 3.18 55.44 28.04
CA SER A 46 2.06 56.37 28.35
C SER A 46 0.96 55.58 29.12
N THR A 47 0.57 55.87 30.38
CA THR A 47 -0.31 56.93 30.96
C THR A 47 -1.70 57.04 30.31
N LEU A 48 -2.85 57.23 30.97
CA LEU A 48 -3.40 57.20 32.34
C LEU A 48 -4.88 57.63 32.14
N GLY A 49 -5.87 57.14 32.89
CA GLY A 49 -7.25 57.64 32.75
C GLY A 49 -8.28 57.10 33.76
N HIS A 50 -8.60 57.91 34.78
CA HIS A 50 -9.74 57.77 35.70
C HIS A 50 -11.10 58.01 34.99
N ARG A 51 -12.31 57.70 35.50
CA ARG A 51 -13.03 58.15 36.73
C ARG A 51 -14.45 57.47 36.78
N PRO A 52 -15.35 57.71 37.77
CA PRO A 52 -16.21 56.68 38.41
C PRO A 52 -17.71 57.08 38.51
N ALA A 53 -18.44 56.54 39.53
CA ALA A 53 -19.80 56.86 40.05
C ALA A 53 -20.93 55.95 39.50
N THR A 54 -22.01 55.53 40.20
CA THR A 54 -22.82 56.04 41.36
C THR A 54 -23.85 54.91 41.68
N THR A 55 -24.07 54.39 42.90
CA THR A 55 -24.94 54.78 44.06
C THR A 55 -26.46 54.41 43.99
N ILE A 56 -26.99 53.93 45.15
CA ILE A 56 -28.40 53.94 45.68
C ILE A 56 -29.31 52.77 45.20
N THR A 57 -30.14 52.02 45.98
CA THR A 57 -31.03 52.29 47.15
C THR A 57 -31.42 51.02 47.93
N VAL A 58 -31.89 51.20 49.19
CA VAL A 58 -32.57 50.23 50.10
C VAL A 58 -34.07 50.60 50.22
N PRO A 59 -34.98 49.67 50.59
CA PRO A 59 -35.84 49.86 51.79
C PRO A 59 -36.08 48.56 52.61
N THR A 60 -35.84 48.50 53.94
CA THR A 60 -36.78 48.63 55.11
C THR A 60 -37.87 47.54 55.27
N CYS A 61 -37.71 46.59 56.22
CA CYS A 61 -38.40 46.46 57.55
C CYS A 61 -39.71 45.60 57.54
N PRO A 62 -40.32 45.19 58.69
CA PRO A 62 -39.79 44.52 59.92
C PRO A 62 -40.73 43.41 60.49
N CYS A 63 -40.32 42.68 61.54
CA CYS A 63 -41.13 42.18 62.71
C CYS A 63 -40.33 41.14 63.52
N ARG A 64 -39.77 41.50 64.69
CA ARG A 64 -40.29 41.29 66.07
C ARG A 64 -40.43 39.80 66.51
N CYS A 65 -39.53 39.36 67.39
CA CYS A 65 -39.84 38.91 68.76
C CYS A 65 -38.57 38.90 69.63
N HIS A 66 -38.62 39.67 70.72
CA HIS A 66 -37.70 39.62 71.87
C HIS A 66 -38.02 38.39 72.73
N TRP A 67 -37.00 37.81 73.38
CA TRP A 67 -36.96 37.30 74.77
C TRP A 67 -35.79 36.31 74.89
N LEU A 68 -34.58 36.80 75.17
CA LEU A 68 -33.64 36.25 76.16
C LEU A 68 -32.33 37.05 76.09
N LEU A 69 -32.24 38.06 76.94
CA LEU A 69 -31.04 38.85 77.19
C LEU A 69 -30.83 38.81 78.69
N LEU A 70 -30.02 37.86 79.19
CA LEU A 70 -29.26 38.00 80.44
C LEU A 70 -28.43 36.73 80.76
N LEU A 71 -27.37 36.40 80.00
CA LEU A 71 -26.23 35.65 80.58
C LEU A 71 -24.93 35.52 79.75
N THR A 72 -24.71 36.29 78.68
CA THR A 72 -23.45 36.19 77.89
C THR A 72 -22.84 37.53 77.48
N LEU A 73 -23.22 38.62 78.17
CA LEU A 73 -22.53 39.91 78.10
C LEU A 73 -21.35 39.91 79.08
N ILE A 74 -20.26 39.22 78.71
CA ILE A 74 -18.87 39.45 79.21
C ILE A 74 -17.81 38.72 78.34
N SER A 75 -18.16 37.80 77.43
CA SER A 75 -17.16 37.10 76.58
C SER A 75 -17.10 37.52 75.11
N GLY A 76 -17.84 38.55 74.68
CA GLY A 76 -18.07 38.85 73.26
C GLY A 76 -17.32 40.04 72.65
N THR A 77 -16.64 40.88 73.45
CA THR A 77 -16.07 42.15 72.97
C THR A 77 -14.54 42.17 72.84
N LEU A 78 -13.86 41.04 73.02
CA LEU A 78 -12.41 40.93 72.80
C LEU A 78 -12.04 40.23 71.47
N MET A 79 -13.00 39.64 70.74
CA MET A 79 -12.74 38.91 69.49
C MET A 79 -13.11 39.67 68.21
N SER A 80 -13.64 40.90 68.29
CA SER A 80 -14.00 41.71 67.11
C SER A 80 -12.96 42.78 66.72
N VAL A 81 -11.85 42.91 67.46
CA VAL A 81 -10.77 43.89 67.16
C VAL A 81 -9.55 43.26 66.47
N ILE A 82 -9.50 41.92 66.31
CA ILE A 82 -8.40 41.25 65.59
C ILE A 82 -8.80 40.82 64.16
N SER A 83 -10.09 40.82 63.80
CA SER A 83 -10.54 40.43 62.46
C SER A 83 -10.59 41.56 61.42
N GLY A 84 -10.16 42.78 61.79
CA GLY A 84 -10.23 43.98 60.92
C GLY A 84 -8.94 44.38 60.19
N SER A 85 -7.81 43.72 60.44
CA SER A 85 -6.49 44.24 60.02
C SER A 85 -5.64 43.29 59.17
N ILE A 86 -6.24 42.26 58.56
CA ILE A 86 -5.55 41.40 57.57
C ILE A 86 -6.37 41.36 56.27
N SER A 87 -6.73 42.53 55.77
CA SER A 87 -6.97 42.75 54.35
C SER A 87 -5.72 43.43 53.79
N GLY A 88 -4.70 42.63 53.43
CA GLY A 88 -3.46 43.21 52.92
C GLY A 88 -2.30 42.24 52.70
N ILE A 89 -2.33 41.05 53.30
CA ILE A 89 -1.44 39.97 52.87
C ILE A 89 -2.21 39.17 51.83
N SER A 90 -2.11 39.61 50.56
CA SER A 90 -2.09 38.63 49.47
C SER A 90 -0.99 37.66 49.86
N VAL A 91 -1.35 36.52 50.45
CA VAL A 91 -0.50 35.35 50.43
C VAL A 91 -0.34 35.06 48.94
N ARG A 92 0.69 35.65 48.32
CA ARG A 92 1.26 35.12 47.10
C ARG A 92 1.70 33.73 47.52
N SER A 93 0.81 32.76 47.36
CA SER A 93 1.22 31.38 47.20
C SER A 93 2.32 31.46 46.16
N ARG A 94 3.57 31.35 46.61
CA ARG A 94 4.70 31.13 45.72
C ARG A 94 4.36 29.80 45.07
N ARG A 95 3.69 29.84 43.90
CA ARG A 95 3.55 28.68 43.05
C ARG A 95 4.98 28.29 42.71
N GLN A 96 5.54 27.36 43.47
CA GLN A 96 6.78 26.70 43.10
C GLN A 96 6.55 26.17 41.69
N MET A 97 7.40 26.61 40.76
CA MET A 97 7.35 26.16 39.37
C MET A 97 8.42 25.08 39.24
N PRO A 98 8.04 23.79 39.18
CA PRO A 98 9.02 22.73 39.07
C PRO A 98 9.46 22.59 37.61
N ALA A 99 10.77 22.51 37.42
CA ALA A 99 11.40 21.88 36.27
C ALA A 99 12.25 20.74 36.82
N SER A 100 12.11 19.54 36.27
CA SER A 100 12.82 18.36 36.72
C SER A 100 13.22 17.49 35.54
N SER A 101 14.37 16.85 35.67
CA SER A 101 14.89 15.89 34.72
C SER A 101 15.50 14.76 35.53
N SER A 102 15.29 13.54 35.06
CA SER A 102 15.73 12.33 35.73
C SER A 102 16.10 11.31 34.68
N GLY A 103 16.93 10.36 35.04
CA GLY A 103 17.18 9.22 34.18
C GLY A 103 17.87 8.11 34.93
N THR A 104 17.73 6.90 34.41
CA THR A 104 18.38 5.71 34.93
C THR A 104 19.14 5.03 33.80
N VAL A 105 20.36 4.58 34.09
CA VAL A 105 21.19 3.81 33.17
C VAL A 105 21.53 2.50 33.83
N ASN A 106 21.35 1.40 33.11
CA ASN A 106 21.80 0.09 33.55
C ASN A 106 22.55 -0.57 32.39
N SER A 107 23.78 -1.04 32.63
CA SER A 107 24.64 -1.68 31.63
C SER A 107 25.50 -2.75 32.28
N VAL A 108 25.71 -3.87 31.58
CA VAL A 108 26.62 -4.95 32.01
C VAL A 108 28.08 -4.68 31.54
N GLY A 109 28.43 -3.44 31.20
CA GLY A 109 29.81 -3.08 30.82
C GLY A 109 30.21 -1.63 31.05
N ASN A 110 31.45 -1.31 30.66
CA ASN A 110 32.20 -0.13 31.12
C ASN A 110 31.79 1.22 30.47
N GLN A 111 30.71 1.29 29.68
CA GLN A 111 30.29 2.52 28.99
C GLN A 111 28.91 2.97 29.44
N THR A 112 28.86 3.74 30.51
CA THR A 112 27.62 4.36 31.02
C THR A 112 27.82 5.86 31.24
N SER A 113 26.90 6.67 30.77
CA SER A 113 26.84 8.11 31.04
C SER A 113 25.39 8.53 31.21
N MET A 114 25.13 9.41 32.17
CA MET A 114 23.83 10.06 32.35
C MET A 114 24.08 11.50 32.76
N SER A 115 23.37 12.42 32.12
CA SER A 115 23.35 13.83 32.47
C SER A 115 21.91 14.30 32.50
N ALA A 116 21.58 15.08 33.52
CA ALA A 116 20.28 15.69 33.67
C ALA A 116 20.52 17.16 34.06
N SER A 117 19.80 18.08 33.42
CA SER A 117 19.86 19.50 33.71
C SER A 117 18.46 20.09 33.80
N ASN A 118 18.31 21.10 34.65
CA ASN A 118 17.07 21.85 34.79
C ASN A 118 17.41 23.34 34.86
N ALA A 119 16.60 24.15 34.20
CA ALA A 119 16.72 25.59 34.23
C ALA A 119 15.34 26.22 34.45
N LEU A 120 15.27 27.24 35.29
CA LEU A 120 14.11 28.09 35.49
C LEU A 120 14.54 29.53 35.21
N TRP A 121 13.72 30.30 34.50
CA TRP A 121 14.01 31.70 34.22
C TRP A 121 12.77 32.56 34.35
N LYS A 122 12.99 33.86 34.53
CA LYS A 122 11.95 34.88 34.50
C LYS A 122 12.39 36.00 33.58
N ALA A 123 11.61 36.28 32.56
CA ALA A 123 11.85 37.36 31.62
C ALA A 123 11.46 38.73 32.21
N PRO A 124 11.97 39.85 31.66
CA PRO A 124 11.68 41.20 32.13
C PRO A 124 10.20 41.59 32.10
N ASP A 125 9.43 40.99 31.18
CA ASP A 125 7.97 41.14 31.07
C ASP A 125 7.19 40.38 32.16
N GLY A 126 7.89 39.62 33.02
CA GLY A 126 7.31 38.81 34.09
C GLY A 126 6.99 37.37 33.69
N THR A 127 7.19 36.99 32.42
CA THR A 127 6.98 35.62 31.94
C THR A 127 7.97 34.67 32.62
N VAL A 128 7.47 33.55 33.15
CA VAL A 128 8.31 32.50 33.74
C VAL A 128 8.43 31.34 32.76
N GLY A 129 9.61 30.75 32.67
CA GLY A 129 9.86 29.57 31.85
C GLY A 129 10.65 28.52 32.60
N GLY A 130 10.63 27.31 32.06
CA GLY A 130 11.33 26.16 32.60
C GLY A 130 11.79 25.24 31.48
N ASN A 131 12.97 24.65 31.66
CA ASN A 131 13.50 23.60 30.80
C ASN A 131 14.01 22.46 31.68
N GLY A 132 13.66 21.23 31.34
CA GLY A 132 14.28 20.03 31.87
C GLY A 132 14.82 19.21 30.72
N SER A 133 16.06 18.72 30.83
CA SER A 133 16.62 17.79 29.85
C SER A 133 17.39 16.67 30.53
N SER A 134 17.30 15.47 29.97
CA SER A 134 18.10 14.31 30.36
C SER A 134 18.66 13.63 29.11
N ILE A 135 19.86 13.09 29.23
CA ILE A 135 20.55 12.37 28.17
C ILE A 135 21.41 11.28 28.80
N GLY A 136 21.37 10.07 28.24
CA GLY A 136 22.16 8.97 28.71
C GLY A 136 22.60 8.02 27.60
N THR A 137 23.71 7.34 27.85
CA THR A 137 24.24 6.25 27.05
C THR A 137 24.56 5.06 27.96
N ALA A 138 24.29 3.87 27.45
CA ALA A 138 24.67 2.61 28.05
C ALA A 138 25.30 1.73 26.97
N GLY A 139 26.32 0.96 27.29
CA GLY A 139 26.87 -0.01 26.37
C GLY A 139 27.94 -0.90 26.99
N GLY A 140 28.17 -2.03 26.36
CA GLY A 140 29.13 -3.02 26.83
C GLY A 140 28.80 -4.43 26.37
N PRO A 141 29.52 -5.43 26.92
CA PRO A 141 29.11 -6.82 26.85
C PRO A 141 27.76 -7.02 27.56
N GLY A 142 26.87 -7.81 26.98
CA GLY A 142 25.55 -8.10 27.55
C GLY A 142 24.52 -6.98 27.42
N PRO A 143 23.38 -7.08 28.14
CA PRO A 143 22.28 -6.12 28.04
C PRO A 143 22.62 -4.71 28.53
N SER A 144 21.98 -3.72 27.91
CA SER A 144 22.11 -2.31 28.29
C SER A 144 20.77 -1.61 28.16
N SER A 145 20.56 -0.58 28.98
CA SER A 145 19.33 0.20 28.99
C SER A 145 19.56 1.63 29.48
N VAL A 146 18.79 2.55 28.92
CA VAL A 146 18.72 3.96 29.30
C VAL A 146 17.26 4.35 29.39
N LEU A 147 16.89 5.03 30.48
CA LEU A 147 15.62 5.74 30.59
C LEU A 147 15.93 7.21 30.88
N ALA A 148 15.45 8.12 30.03
CA ALA A 148 15.65 9.56 30.15
C ALA A 148 14.27 10.25 30.23
N GLY A 149 14.01 10.92 31.36
CA GLY A 149 12.79 11.67 31.62
C GLY A 149 13.04 13.18 31.70
N SER A 150 12.11 13.97 31.19
CA SER A 150 12.12 15.42 31.30
C SER A 150 10.72 15.94 31.65
N ASN A 151 10.68 17.01 32.44
CA ASN A 151 9.47 17.66 32.89
C ASN A 151 9.74 19.16 33.09
N ALA A 152 8.87 20.00 32.53
CA ALA A 152 8.79 21.41 32.83
C ALA A 152 7.34 21.79 33.14
N LYS A 153 7.11 22.55 34.21
CA LYS A 153 5.79 23.03 34.60
C LYS A 153 5.81 24.52 34.96
N VAL A 154 4.97 25.30 34.29
CA VAL A 154 4.83 26.74 34.50
C VAL A 154 3.34 27.06 34.63
N GLY A 155 2.89 27.44 35.83
CA GLY A 155 1.48 27.74 36.06
C GLY A 155 0.57 26.53 35.79
N GLY A 156 -0.41 26.70 34.88
CA GLY A 156 -1.32 25.64 34.42
C GLY A 156 -0.80 24.86 33.20
N GLN A 157 0.44 25.10 32.79
CA GLN A 157 1.09 24.47 31.63
C GLN A 157 2.08 23.39 32.10
N SER A 158 2.16 22.28 31.37
CA SER A 158 3.21 21.27 31.56
C SER A 158 3.69 20.67 30.24
N ALA A 159 4.99 20.44 30.13
CA ALA A 159 5.63 19.65 29.09
C ALA A 159 6.36 18.50 29.77
N ASN A 160 6.00 17.26 29.44
CA ASN A 160 6.58 16.06 30.04
C ASN A 160 6.90 15.05 28.95
N GLY A 161 7.99 14.33 29.10
CA GLY A 161 8.29 13.20 28.23
C GLY A 161 9.32 12.24 28.79
N GLU A 162 9.27 11.03 28.26
CA GLU A 162 10.09 9.91 28.68
C GLU A 162 10.58 9.18 27.44
N THR A 163 11.86 8.86 27.40
CA THR A 163 12.48 8.05 26.36
C THR A 163 13.23 6.89 26.98
N GLY A 164 12.91 5.68 26.53
CA GLY A 164 13.52 4.44 26.95
C GLY A 164 14.21 3.76 25.79
N ALA A 165 15.44 3.31 26.00
CA ALA A 165 16.17 2.44 25.10
C ALA A 165 16.59 1.19 25.88
N LEU A 166 16.17 0.03 25.41
CA LEU A 166 16.38 -1.28 26.02
C LEU A 166 17.00 -2.20 24.97
N SER A 167 18.17 -2.73 25.26
CA SER A 167 18.83 -3.76 24.45
C SER A 167 19.00 -5.00 25.32
N LEU A 168 18.11 -5.99 25.15
CA LEU A 168 17.88 -7.06 26.12
C LEU A 168 18.59 -8.38 25.77
N GLY A 169 19.04 -8.55 24.53
CA GLY A 169 19.69 -9.78 24.07
C GLY A 169 20.84 -9.50 23.10
N GLY A 170 21.90 -10.31 23.15
CA GLY A 170 23.11 -10.17 22.35
C GLY A 170 24.39 -10.17 23.20
N THR A 171 25.52 -10.42 22.54
CA THR A 171 26.83 -10.42 23.21
C THR A 171 27.34 -9.01 23.47
N ARG A 172 26.91 -8.04 22.66
CA ARG A 172 27.22 -6.61 22.81
C ARG A 172 25.97 -5.80 22.58
N SER A 173 25.74 -4.81 23.43
CA SER A 173 24.63 -3.88 23.25
C SER A 173 25.02 -2.43 23.52
N LYS A 174 24.22 -1.52 22.97
CA LYS A 174 24.29 -0.09 23.21
C LYS A 174 22.88 0.50 23.23
N SER A 175 22.61 1.36 24.19
CA SER A 175 21.34 2.06 24.35
C SER A 175 21.60 3.55 24.56
N PHE A 176 20.79 4.40 23.95
CA PHE A 176 20.85 5.86 24.06
C PHE A 176 19.45 6.39 24.29
N GLY A 177 19.31 7.34 25.20
CA GLY A 177 18.05 8.03 25.46
C GLY A 177 18.30 9.50 25.72
N SER A 178 17.47 10.36 25.16
CA SER A 178 17.41 11.78 25.50
C SER A 178 15.97 12.27 25.53
N SER A 179 15.67 13.17 26.46
CA SER A 179 14.35 13.75 26.65
C SER A 179 14.52 15.22 27.03
N SER A 180 13.76 16.11 26.41
CA SER A 180 13.83 17.56 26.65
C SER A 180 12.43 18.19 26.67
N SER A 181 12.15 18.94 27.73
CA SER A 181 10.91 19.69 27.96
C SER A 181 11.23 21.17 28.05
N MET A 182 10.52 22.02 27.32
CA MET A 182 10.66 23.47 27.41
C MET A 182 9.30 24.16 27.47
N LEU A 183 9.17 25.12 28.39
CA LEU A 183 8.03 26.03 28.51
C LEU A 183 8.53 27.48 28.63
N ASN A 184 7.91 28.39 27.90
CA ASN A 184 8.04 29.84 28.09
C ASN A 184 6.65 30.46 28.23
N GLY A 185 6.15 30.56 29.45
CA GLY A 185 4.79 31.00 29.75
C GLY A 185 3.73 30.25 28.95
N ASN A 186 2.76 30.99 28.39
CA ASN A 186 1.75 30.48 27.47
C ASN A 186 2.16 30.59 25.99
N GLN A 187 3.34 31.15 25.70
CA GLN A 187 3.72 31.52 24.33
C GLN A 187 4.34 30.35 23.57
N THR A 188 5.23 29.59 24.21
CA THR A 188 5.88 28.44 23.57
C THR A 188 5.97 27.26 24.53
N ALA A 189 5.71 26.08 23.97
CA ALA A 189 6.00 24.80 24.58
C ALA A 189 6.63 23.90 23.55
N SER A 190 7.61 23.12 23.98
CA SER A 190 8.24 22.08 23.16
C SER A 190 8.53 20.88 24.03
N GLN A 191 8.29 19.70 23.47
CA GLN A 191 8.77 18.44 24.02
C GLN A 191 9.45 17.65 22.91
N SER A 192 10.64 17.14 23.17
CA SER A 192 11.34 16.24 22.25
C SER A 192 12.01 15.10 22.98
N GLY A 193 12.27 14.04 22.24
CA GLY A 193 13.06 12.92 22.75
C GLY A 193 13.56 12.03 21.63
N THR A 194 14.68 11.38 21.87
CA THR A 194 15.25 10.35 21.00
C THR A 194 15.63 9.15 21.85
N SER A 195 15.29 7.97 21.38
CA SER A 195 15.77 6.70 21.94
C SER A 195 16.36 5.86 20.82
N SER A 196 17.49 5.21 21.06
CA SER A 196 18.04 4.24 20.12
C SER A 196 18.68 3.06 20.84
N SER A 197 18.45 1.88 20.29
CA SER A 197 18.88 0.61 20.85
C SER A 197 19.59 -0.19 19.78
N ASN A 198 20.71 -0.80 20.11
CA ASN A 198 21.53 -1.62 19.22
C ASN A 198 22.01 -2.85 19.99
N ALA A 199 21.88 -4.02 19.39
CA ALA A 199 22.53 -5.21 19.90
C ALA A 199 23.02 -6.11 18.77
N VAL A 200 24.11 -6.83 19.05
CA VAL A 200 24.77 -7.77 18.14
C VAL A 200 25.20 -8.99 18.94
N GLY A 201 25.11 -10.18 18.34
CA GLY A 201 25.58 -11.42 18.93
C GLY A 201 25.41 -12.63 18.02
N THR A 202 25.44 -13.81 18.64
CA THR A 202 25.02 -15.09 18.08
C THR A 202 23.83 -15.59 18.89
N GLY A 203 22.89 -16.31 18.26
CA GLY A 203 21.62 -16.68 18.89
C GLY A 203 20.59 -15.56 18.77
N ASP A 204 19.88 -15.29 19.88
CA ASP A 204 18.79 -14.32 19.92
C ASP A 204 19.28 -12.92 20.31
N VAL A 205 18.84 -11.93 19.53
CA VAL A 205 19.07 -10.50 19.76
C VAL A 205 17.74 -9.78 19.75
N PHE A 206 17.53 -8.93 20.75
CA PHE A 206 16.32 -8.13 20.88
C PHE A 206 16.64 -6.72 21.35
N VAL A 207 16.04 -5.74 20.68
CA VAL A 207 16.12 -4.32 21.03
C VAL A 207 14.74 -3.69 21.04
N TYR A 208 14.58 -2.68 21.88
CA TYR A 208 13.37 -1.90 22.03
C TYR A 208 13.75 -0.44 22.29
N SER A 209 13.17 0.48 21.54
CA SER A 209 13.28 1.93 21.72
C SER A 209 11.87 2.50 21.86
N VAL A 210 11.67 3.41 22.80
CA VAL A 210 10.38 4.04 23.08
C VAL A 210 10.58 5.49 23.44
N GLY A 211 9.67 6.35 22.99
CA GLY A 211 9.62 7.75 23.31
C GLY A 211 8.18 8.23 23.38
N ASN A 212 7.82 8.83 24.50
CA ASN A 212 6.49 9.37 24.73
C ASN A 212 6.61 10.80 25.22
N GLY A 213 5.75 11.69 24.74
CA GLY A 213 5.67 13.04 25.27
C GLY A 213 4.27 13.61 25.25
N ASN A 214 4.09 14.63 26.08
CA ASN A 214 2.80 15.23 26.37
C ASN A 214 2.96 16.73 26.66
N LEU A 215 2.14 17.55 26.00
CA LEU A 215 1.97 18.97 26.31
C LEU A 215 0.57 19.20 26.87
N THR A 216 0.46 19.87 28.01
CA THR A 216 -0.83 20.16 28.65
C THR A 216 -0.96 21.66 28.88
N ASN A 217 -2.10 22.23 28.48
CA ASN A 217 -2.42 23.64 28.64
C ASN A 217 -3.80 23.79 29.27
N SER A 218 -3.87 24.44 30.44
CA SER A 218 -5.14 24.67 31.14
C SER A 218 -6.17 25.49 30.36
N ALA A 219 -5.75 26.17 29.28
CA ALA A 219 -6.61 26.95 28.39
C ALA A 219 -6.94 26.22 27.07
N GLN A 220 -6.38 25.04 26.78
CA GLN A 220 -6.71 24.26 25.59
C GLN A 220 -7.47 22.98 25.95
N SER A 221 -8.51 22.69 25.17
CA SER A 221 -9.34 21.50 25.35
C SER A 221 -8.68 20.21 24.83
N ALA A 222 -7.67 20.30 23.96
CA ALA A 222 -6.95 19.16 23.40
C ALA A 222 -5.52 19.14 23.94
N VAL A 223 -5.06 17.96 24.34
CA VAL A 223 -3.74 17.71 24.92
C VAL A 223 -2.86 17.06 23.83
N PRO A 224 -1.90 17.77 23.22
CA PRO A 224 -1.00 17.16 22.25
C PRO A 224 -0.18 16.04 22.90
N LYS A 225 -0.29 14.82 22.35
CA LYS A 225 0.51 13.68 22.74
C LYS A 225 1.08 12.98 21.51
N VAL A 226 2.30 12.50 21.65
CA VAL A 226 2.93 11.64 20.66
C VAL A 226 3.70 10.52 21.34
N ALA A 227 3.63 9.35 20.71
CA ALA A 227 4.38 8.16 21.06
C ALA A 227 5.12 7.67 19.82
N ALA A 228 6.34 7.18 20.02
CA ALA A 228 7.15 6.51 19.02
C ALA A 228 7.80 5.29 19.68
N ALA A 229 7.71 4.13 19.05
CA ALA A 229 8.28 2.89 19.55
C ALA A 229 8.86 2.09 18.38
N GLY A 230 9.99 1.43 18.61
CA GLY A 230 10.62 0.54 17.66
C GLY A 230 11.12 -0.70 18.37
N MET A 231 10.67 -1.87 17.93
CA MET A 231 11.15 -3.18 18.35
C MET A 231 11.86 -3.83 17.18
N GLY A 232 12.93 -4.56 17.46
CA GLY A 232 13.64 -5.34 16.45
C GLY A 232 14.20 -6.62 17.06
N GLY A 233 14.03 -7.73 16.36
CA GLY A 233 14.48 -9.06 16.77
C GLY A 233 15.28 -9.74 15.66
N ALA A 234 16.32 -10.48 16.04
CA ALA A 234 17.07 -11.32 15.12
C ALA A 234 17.50 -12.62 15.82
N THR A 235 17.40 -13.75 15.13
CA THR A 235 17.82 -15.06 15.63
C THR A 235 18.67 -15.76 14.59
N GLY A 236 19.93 -16.08 14.91
CA GLY A 236 20.85 -16.78 13.99
C GLY A 236 22.13 -17.22 14.68
N ASN A 237 22.62 -18.44 14.37
CA ASN A 237 23.78 -19.01 15.05
C ASN A 237 25.14 -18.44 14.59
N GLN A 238 25.20 -17.73 13.45
CA GLN A 238 26.43 -17.08 12.97
C GLN A 238 26.43 -15.57 13.23
N LEU A 239 25.28 -14.92 13.08
CA LEU A 239 25.10 -13.50 13.34
C LEU A 239 23.64 -13.23 13.65
N ALA A 240 23.39 -12.44 14.68
CA ALA A 240 22.14 -11.76 14.92
C ALA A 240 22.48 -10.31 15.30
N ALA A 241 21.79 -9.36 14.68
CA ALA A 241 21.98 -7.94 14.92
C ALA A 241 20.64 -7.23 14.79
N SER A 242 20.39 -6.25 15.65
CA SER A 242 19.18 -5.47 15.62
C SER A 242 19.44 -4.05 16.07
N ASN A 243 18.83 -3.09 15.40
CA ASN A 243 18.88 -1.67 15.71
C ASN A 243 17.49 -1.06 15.57
N THR A 244 17.10 -0.24 16.53
CA THR A 244 15.89 0.59 16.43
C THR A 244 16.18 2.00 16.92
N SER A 245 15.47 2.96 16.37
CA SER A 245 15.53 4.37 16.76
C SER A 245 14.14 4.97 16.71
N SER A 246 13.77 5.69 17.76
CA SER A 246 12.51 6.39 17.89
C SER A 246 12.77 7.83 18.33
N THR A 247 12.40 8.79 17.49
CA THR A 247 12.53 10.24 17.76
C THR A 247 11.16 10.88 17.68
N TYR A 248 10.89 11.83 18.56
CA TYR A 248 9.70 12.67 18.48
C TYR A 248 10.02 14.11 18.87
N GLN A 249 9.23 15.03 18.34
CA GLN A 249 9.24 16.44 18.68
C GLN A 249 7.83 16.99 18.55
N MET A 250 7.38 17.77 19.50
CA MET A 250 6.07 18.40 19.44
C MET A 250 6.10 19.82 20.01
N SER A 251 5.19 20.65 19.51
CA SER A 251 4.83 21.96 20.01
C SER A 251 3.31 22.05 20.12
N TRP A 252 2.77 23.22 20.46
CA TRP A 252 1.32 23.46 20.42
C TRP A 252 0.71 23.23 19.04
N ASN A 253 1.47 23.47 17.97
CA ASN A 253 0.95 23.53 16.60
C ASN A 253 1.45 22.41 15.71
N SER A 254 2.47 21.66 16.15
CA SER A 254 3.13 20.66 15.31
C SER A 254 3.51 19.43 16.10
N ILE A 255 3.38 18.28 15.45
CA ILE A 255 3.87 17.00 15.95
C ILE A 255 4.71 16.36 14.85
N PHE A 256 5.89 15.92 15.23
CA PHE A 256 6.81 15.13 14.43
C PHE A 256 7.15 13.85 15.20
N ALA A 257 7.11 12.72 14.53
CA ALA A 257 7.70 11.49 15.03
C ALA A 257 8.39 10.74 13.90
N ARG A 258 9.49 10.07 14.22
CA ARG A 258 10.22 9.21 13.31
C ARG A 258 10.58 7.92 14.02
N VAL A 259 10.34 6.80 13.36
CA VAL A 259 10.79 5.49 13.77
C VAL A 259 11.61 4.86 12.67
N SER A 260 12.64 4.13 13.05
CA SER A 260 13.53 3.41 12.12
C SER A 260 13.97 2.13 12.80
N GLY A 261 14.11 1.05 12.02
CA GLY A 261 14.59 -0.20 12.55
C GLY A 261 15.15 -1.11 11.47
N VAL A 262 16.19 -1.83 11.84
CA VAL A 262 16.83 -2.84 10.99
C VAL A 262 17.21 -4.03 11.86
N SER A 263 16.81 -5.22 11.43
CA SER A 263 17.23 -6.48 12.03
C SER A 263 17.82 -7.38 10.96
N ILE A 264 18.93 -8.04 11.28
CA ILE A 264 19.71 -8.88 10.38
C ILE A 264 20.09 -10.15 11.11
N SER A 265 19.90 -11.29 10.46
CA SER A 265 20.33 -12.59 10.95
C SER A 265 21.00 -13.41 9.87
N LYS A 266 21.99 -14.21 10.28
CA LYS A 266 22.62 -15.27 9.50
C LYS A 266 22.75 -16.52 10.35
N GLY A 267 22.45 -17.68 9.75
CA GLY A 267 22.71 -18.96 10.39
C GLY A 267 22.81 -20.13 9.43
N GLU A 268 23.37 -21.24 9.91
CA GLU A 268 23.62 -22.46 9.10
C GLU A 268 22.34 -23.24 8.82
N ASN A 269 21.38 -23.19 9.76
CA ASN A 269 20.13 -23.94 9.63
C ASN A 269 18.93 -23.01 9.57
N ASN A 270 18.94 -21.95 10.38
CA ASN A 270 17.85 -20.99 10.43
C ASN A 270 18.38 -19.56 10.61
N SER A 271 17.59 -18.63 10.09
CA SER A 271 17.75 -17.21 10.34
C SER A 271 16.36 -16.60 10.41
N GLN A 272 16.19 -15.65 11.31
CA GLN A 272 14.99 -14.84 11.41
C GLN A 272 15.38 -13.40 11.74
N ALA A 273 14.70 -12.45 11.10
CA ALA A 273 14.81 -11.03 11.41
C ALA A 273 13.41 -10.41 11.37
N ASN A 274 13.09 -9.57 12.35
CA ASN A 274 11.81 -8.89 12.42
C ASN A 274 11.91 -7.51 13.03
N ILE A 275 11.01 -6.63 12.62
CA ILE A 275 10.84 -5.29 13.17
C ILE A 275 9.35 -5.01 13.40
N ASP A 276 9.05 -4.20 14.42
CA ASP A 276 7.74 -3.63 14.69
C ASP A 276 7.96 -2.18 15.11
N LEU A 277 7.62 -1.25 14.23
CA LEU A 277 7.83 0.17 14.42
C LEU A 277 6.49 0.88 14.42
N ARG A 278 6.26 1.73 15.43
CA ARG A 278 4.99 2.43 15.61
C ARG A 278 5.24 3.87 15.99
N ALA A 279 4.49 4.78 15.39
CA ALA A 279 4.41 6.14 15.88
C ALA A 279 2.97 6.63 15.82
N GLY A 280 2.57 7.52 16.71
CA GLY A 280 1.20 7.99 16.69
C GLY A 280 0.88 9.10 17.67
N THR A 281 -0.28 9.69 17.44
CA THR A 281 -0.95 10.70 18.24
C THR A 281 -2.36 10.21 18.58
N TYR A 282 -3.20 11.03 19.19
CA TYR A 282 -4.60 10.67 19.44
C TYR A 282 -5.42 10.42 18.17
N SER A 283 -5.05 11.01 17.04
CA SER A 283 -5.85 10.99 15.81
C SER A 283 -5.16 10.27 14.65
N THR A 284 -3.85 10.08 14.72
CA THR A 284 -3.04 9.58 13.60
C THR A 284 -2.01 8.59 14.12
N ASN A 285 -2.06 7.36 13.63
CA ASN A 285 -1.11 6.31 13.97
C ASN A 285 -0.46 5.79 12.70
N MET A 286 0.72 5.23 12.86
CA MET A 286 1.44 4.52 11.83
C MET A 286 2.12 3.27 12.39
N THR A 287 2.17 2.22 11.58
CA THR A 287 2.80 0.93 11.89
C THR A 287 3.64 0.48 10.70
N VAL A 288 4.86 0.00 10.96
CA VAL A 288 5.79 -0.57 9.99
C VAL A 288 6.32 -1.86 10.57
N ASP A 289 5.75 -2.97 10.12
CA ASP A 289 6.10 -4.30 10.58
C ASP A 289 6.78 -5.07 9.44
N GLY A 290 7.76 -5.91 9.80
CA GLY A 290 8.50 -6.72 8.86
C GLY A 290 9.00 -7.99 9.52
N LEU A 291 8.94 -9.11 8.79
CA LEU A 291 9.46 -10.41 9.20
C LEU A 291 10.07 -11.09 7.98
N VAL A 292 11.26 -11.66 8.13
CA VAL A 292 11.83 -12.65 7.22
C VAL A 292 12.35 -13.80 8.04
N SER A 293 12.05 -15.02 7.62
CA SER A 293 12.58 -16.24 8.22
C SER A 293 12.92 -17.26 7.15
N GLY A 294 14.08 -17.90 7.28
CA GLY A 294 14.54 -18.97 6.42
C GLY A 294 15.02 -20.16 7.23
N VAL A 295 14.71 -21.38 6.78
CA VAL A 295 15.10 -22.64 7.41
C VAL A 295 15.54 -23.64 6.36
N ASN A 296 16.64 -24.34 6.62
CA ASN A 296 17.09 -25.51 5.88
C ASN A 296 16.72 -26.77 6.68
N ASP A 297 16.13 -27.76 6.02
CA ASP A 297 15.68 -29.01 6.66
C ASP A 297 16.85 -29.90 7.11
N LYS A 298 18.06 -29.66 6.60
CA LYS A 298 19.29 -30.40 6.97
C LYS A 298 20.42 -29.46 7.41
N PRO A 299 21.31 -29.94 8.30
CA PRO A 299 22.50 -29.20 8.71
C PRO A 299 23.44 -28.88 7.54
N GLY A 300 24.16 -27.76 7.63
CA GLY A 300 25.21 -27.37 6.67
C GLY A 300 24.74 -26.47 5.54
N GLY A 301 23.51 -25.95 5.61
CA GLY A 301 23.07 -24.86 4.75
C GLY A 301 23.58 -23.50 5.23
N ALA A 302 23.14 -22.45 4.54
CA ALA A 302 23.22 -21.07 4.96
C ALA A 302 21.83 -20.44 4.81
N SER A 303 21.50 -19.56 5.75
CA SER A 303 20.28 -18.78 5.74
C SER A 303 20.61 -17.37 6.18
N PHE A 304 19.95 -16.40 5.55
CA PHE A 304 20.10 -14.98 5.78
C PHE A 304 18.72 -14.34 5.78
N SER A 305 18.47 -13.48 6.75
CA SER A 305 17.21 -12.74 6.90
C SER A 305 17.50 -11.29 7.27
N LEU A 306 16.83 -10.35 6.61
CA LEU A 306 16.90 -8.92 6.89
C LEU A 306 15.49 -8.34 6.84
N ALA A 307 15.14 -7.58 7.87
CA ALA A 307 13.94 -6.77 7.94
C ALA A 307 14.34 -5.32 8.26
N SER A 308 13.92 -4.38 7.41
CA SER A 308 14.21 -2.95 7.56
C SER A 308 12.94 -2.14 7.36
N GLY A 309 12.82 -1.05 8.10
CA GLY A 309 11.67 -0.18 8.06
C GLY A 309 12.00 1.22 8.55
N ASP A 310 11.32 2.18 7.94
CA ASP A 310 11.40 3.59 8.29
C ASP A 310 10.00 4.18 8.29
N GLY A 311 9.78 5.14 9.16
CA GLY A 311 8.51 5.76 9.35
C GLY A 311 8.63 7.18 9.85
N THR A 312 7.89 8.11 9.26
CA THR A 312 7.83 9.52 9.66
C THR A 312 6.38 9.99 9.70
N LEU A 313 5.98 10.56 10.82
CA LEU A 313 4.70 11.19 11.05
C LEU A 313 4.92 12.69 11.19
N MET A 314 4.18 13.48 10.43
CA MET A 314 4.12 14.93 10.51
C MET A 314 2.66 15.36 10.59
N ASN A 315 2.24 15.78 11.78
CA ASN A 315 0.86 16.14 12.10
C ASN A 315 -0.12 15.00 11.75
N ASN A 316 -0.82 15.13 10.62
CA ASN A 316 -1.82 14.17 10.12
C ASN A 316 -1.37 13.41 8.87
N SER A 317 -0.12 13.59 8.45
CA SER A 317 0.51 12.89 7.32
C SER A 317 1.52 11.88 7.85
N ALA A 318 1.57 10.71 7.24
CA ALA A 318 2.53 9.66 7.55
C ALA A 318 3.20 9.17 6.26
N ALA A 319 4.52 9.03 6.30
CA ALA A 319 5.31 8.40 5.26
C ALA A 319 6.03 7.20 5.87
N MET A 320 6.08 6.09 5.15
CA MET A 320 6.68 4.86 5.65
C MET A 320 7.25 4.02 4.52
N SER A 321 8.23 3.21 4.84
CA SER A 321 8.79 2.22 3.92
C SER A 321 9.24 0.99 4.68
N SER A 322 9.16 -0.17 4.03
CA SER A 322 9.73 -1.42 4.52
C SER A 322 10.49 -2.10 3.39
N ALA A 323 11.66 -2.63 3.72
CA ALA A 323 12.48 -3.45 2.84
C ALA A 323 12.83 -4.75 3.55
N LEU A 324 12.55 -5.87 2.89
CA LEU A 324 12.81 -7.20 3.41
C LEU A 324 13.67 -7.99 2.41
N LEU A 325 14.63 -8.74 2.92
CA LEU A 325 15.52 -9.58 2.12
C LEU A 325 15.76 -10.92 2.82
N GLY A 326 15.61 -12.01 2.11
CA GLY A 326 15.90 -13.35 2.59
C GLY A 326 16.72 -14.15 1.57
N ALA A 327 17.64 -14.97 2.05
CA ALA A 327 18.33 -15.97 1.23
C ALA A 327 18.50 -17.28 2.01
N VAL A 328 18.36 -18.40 1.33
CA VAL A 328 18.52 -19.75 1.88
C VAL A 328 19.21 -20.62 0.86
N ASN A 329 20.21 -21.37 1.29
CA ASN A 329 21.01 -22.23 0.43
C ASN A 329 21.40 -23.49 1.20
N THR A 330 21.22 -24.67 0.64
CA THR A 330 21.70 -25.92 1.20
C THR A 330 22.26 -26.81 0.11
N THR A 331 23.24 -27.64 0.45
CA THR A 331 23.77 -28.68 -0.44
C THR A 331 22.94 -29.97 -0.39
N SER A 332 22.06 -30.12 0.61
CA SER A 332 21.17 -31.26 0.72
C SER A 332 19.88 -30.93 1.47
N GLY A 333 18.80 -31.63 1.14
CA GLY A 333 17.52 -31.46 1.81
C GLY A 333 16.68 -30.29 1.30
N GLY A 334 15.52 -30.14 1.92
CA GLY A 334 14.58 -29.08 1.63
C GLY A 334 14.93 -27.77 2.33
N THR A 335 14.23 -26.72 1.91
CA THR A 335 14.44 -25.37 2.39
C THR A 335 13.12 -24.62 2.36
N LYS A 336 12.87 -23.81 3.38
CA LYS A 336 11.66 -23.00 3.54
C LYS A 336 12.04 -21.56 3.81
N MET A 337 11.28 -20.63 3.26
CA MET A 337 11.43 -19.22 3.55
C MET A 337 10.09 -18.53 3.54
N VAL A 338 9.88 -17.65 4.51
CA VAL A 338 8.71 -16.79 4.60
C VAL A 338 9.15 -15.36 4.81
N GLY A 339 8.43 -14.43 4.23
CA GLY A 339 8.59 -13.02 4.50
C GLY A 339 7.25 -12.31 4.45
N ALA A 340 7.05 -11.35 5.34
CA ALA A 340 5.82 -10.57 5.39
C ALA A 340 6.10 -9.16 5.91
N SER A 341 5.44 -8.16 5.34
CA SER A 341 5.42 -6.80 5.87
C SER A 341 4.00 -6.28 5.99
N ASN A 342 3.80 -5.36 6.93
CA ASN A 342 2.58 -4.59 7.08
C ASN A 342 2.95 -3.11 7.29
N LEU A 343 2.44 -2.27 6.41
CA LEU A 343 2.49 -0.81 6.53
C LEU A 343 1.07 -0.33 6.80
N GLY A 344 0.83 0.33 7.92
CA GLY A 344 -0.50 0.81 8.29
C GLY A 344 -0.48 2.29 8.66
N SER A 345 -1.49 3.04 8.22
CA SER A 345 -1.72 4.41 8.67
C SER A 345 -3.19 4.70 8.92
N SER A 346 -3.48 5.41 10.02
CA SER A 346 -4.81 5.97 10.29
C SER A 346 -4.88 7.48 10.05
N GLY A 347 -3.84 8.09 9.46
CA GLY A 347 -3.79 9.54 9.22
C GLY A 347 -4.84 10.00 8.21
N THR A 348 -5.45 11.16 8.45
CA THR A 348 -6.53 11.69 7.59
C THR A 348 -6.08 11.95 6.15
N GLN A 349 -4.79 12.18 5.91
CA GLN A 349 -4.26 12.34 4.55
C GLN A 349 -3.88 11.02 3.88
N ASN A 350 -3.41 10.02 4.65
CA ASN A 350 -2.79 8.80 4.10
C ASN A 350 -3.36 7.50 4.72
N LYS A 351 -4.65 7.49 5.07
CA LYS A 351 -5.32 6.33 5.66
C LYS A 351 -5.21 5.12 4.74
N GLY A 352 -4.79 3.97 5.27
CA GLY A 352 -4.66 2.75 4.47
C GLY A 352 -3.76 1.72 5.11
N ALA A 353 -3.64 0.58 4.43
CA ALA A 353 -2.66 -0.44 4.78
C ALA A 353 -2.07 -1.08 3.51
N ILE A 354 -0.82 -1.52 3.55
CA ILE A 354 -0.17 -2.35 2.54
C ILE A 354 0.40 -3.55 3.29
N ASN A 355 -0.08 -4.73 2.93
CA ASN A 355 0.48 -5.99 3.38
C ASN A 355 1.20 -6.64 2.20
N THR A 356 2.39 -7.16 2.44
CA THR A 356 3.06 -8.03 1.49
C THR A 356 3.40 -9.35 2.14
N PHE A 357 3.36 -10.43 1.36
CA PHE A 357 3.77 -11.75 1.82
C PHE A 357 4.51 -12.49 0.71
N GLY A 358 5.40 -13.38 1.12
CA GLY A 358 6.05 -14.36 0.27
C GLY A 358 6.37 -15.62 1.07
N ASN A 359 6.25 -16.76 0.41
CA ASN A 359 6.49 -18.08 0.95
C ASN A 359 7.12 -18.94 -0.14
N LEU A 360 8.25 -19.54 0.20
CA LEU A 360 9.01 -20.48 -0.61
C LEU A 360 9.12 -21.79 0.17
N GLN A 361 8.77 -22.90 -0.47
CA GLN A 361 8.97 -24.22 0.06
C GLN A 361 9.60 -25.09 -1.02
N MET A 362 10.76 -25.65 -0.74
CA MET A 362 11.50 -26.53 -1.64
C MET A 362 11.68 -27.85 -0.90
N ASN A 363 10.99 -28.91 -1.34
CA ASN A 363 11.12 -30.25 -0.75
C ASN A 363 11.88 -31.14 -1.72
N GLY A 364 13.00 -31.73 -1.27
CA GLY A 364 13.86 -32.53 -2.13
C GLY A 364 15.14 -32.98 -1.42
N THR A 365 15.88 -33.88 -2.04
CA THR A 365 17.05 -34.52 -1.41
C THR A 365 18.39 -33.85 -1.70
N GLY A 366 18.49 -33.06 -2.78
CA GLY A 366 19.74 -32.43 -3.23
C GLY A 366 19.84 -30.95 -2.89
N PRO A 367 20.78 -30.22 -3.52
CA PRO A 367 21.00 -28.80 -3.25
C PRO A 367 19.78 -27.94 -3.55
N SER A 368 19.51 -26.95 -2.71
CA SER A 368 18.40 -26.01 -2.86
C SER A 368 18.89 -24.58 -2.60
N ASN A 369 18.48 -23.62 -3.43
CA ASN A 369 18.79 -22.20 -3.26
C ASN A 369 17.54 -21.37 -3.48
N GLY A 370 17.30 -20.39 -2.62
CA GLY A 370 16.10 -19.57 -2.63
C GLY A 370 16.34 -18.16 -2.13
N GLY A 371 15.51 -17.24 -2.60
CA GLY A 371 15.58 -15.83 -2.23
C GLY A 371 14.21 -15.19 -2.12
N PHE A 372 14.13 -14.20 -1.25
CA PHE A 372 12.96 -13.37 -0.99
C PHE A 372 13.38 -11.91 -1.01
N LEU A 373 12.61 -11.06 -1.67
CA LEU A 373 12.75 -9.61 -1.64
C LEU A 373 11.37 -9.00 -1.51
N SER A 374 11.19 -8.03 -0.61
CA SER A 374 10.00 -7.18 -0.59
C SER A 374 10.40 -5.73 -0.39
N ASN A 375 9.71 -4.82 -1.08
CA ASN A 375 9.82 -3.39 -0.87
C ASN A 375 8.42 -2.79 -0.90
N SER A 376 8.06 -2.05 0.15
CA SER A 376 6.78 -1.36 0.26
C SER A 376 6.97 0.06 0.77
N SER A 377 6.12 0.98 0.35
CA SER A 377 6.15 2.37 0.80
C SER A 377 4.76 3.01 0.78
N PHE A 378 4.58 3.97 1.67
CA PHE A 378 3.54 5.00 1.61
C PHE A 378 4.21 6.37 1.65
N GLY A 379 3.89 7.22 0.67
CA GLY A 379 4.30 8.60 0.62
C GLY A 379 3.42 9.53 1.46
N PRO A 380 3.93 10.73 1.78
CA PRO A 380 3.22 11.72 2.58
C PRO A 380 1.98 12.30 1.89
N ASP A 381 1.84 12.12 0.59
CA ASP A 381 0.72 12.52 -0.28
C ASP A 381 -0.36 11.42 -0.42
N GLY A 382 -0.15 10.25 0.18
CA GLY A 382 -1.02 9.09 0.08
C GLY A 382 -0.67 8.16 -1.09
N SER A 383 0.43 8.45 -1.81
CA SER A 383 0.99 7.50 -2.78
C SER A 383 1.41 6.21 -2.06
N SER A 384 1.19 5.05 -2.66
CA SER A 384 1.50 3.74 -2.09
C SER A 384 2.23 2.86 -3.10
N GLY A 385 3.37 2.28 -2.77
CA GLY A 385 4.11 1.36 -3.63
C GLY A 385 4.36 0.04 -2.91
N ALA A 386 4.32 -1.06 -3.63
CA ALA A 386 4.67 -2.37 -3.08
C ALA A 386 5.23 -3.27 -4.18
N GLY A 387 6.03 -4.27 -3.79
CA GLY A 387 6.59 -5.28 -4.67
C GLY A 387 7.19 -6.40 -3.84
N VAL A 388 6.97 -7.64 -4.28
CA VAL A 388 7.54 -8.86 -3.68
C VAL A 388 8.24 -9.63 -4.78
N ALA A 389 9.24 -10.43 -4.47
CA ALA A 389 9.80 -11.40 -5.38
C ALA A 389 10.29 -12.60 -4.57
N VAL A 390 9.89 -13.78 -4.99
CA VAL A 390 10.28 -15.03 -4.33
C VAL A 390 10.76 -16.00 -5.39
N SER A 391 11.98 -16.49 -5.27
CA SER A 391 12.58 -17.38 -6.26
C SER A 391 13.25 -18.57 -5.59
N GLY A 392 13.24 -19.72 -6.28
CA GLY A 392 13.83 -20.95 -5.77
C GLY A 392 14.44 -21.81 -6.89
N THR A 393 15.34 -22.70 -6.53
CA THR A 393 15.98 -23.67 -7.43
C THR A 393 16.32 -24.91 -6.62
N GLN A 394 15.94 -26.10 -7.10
CA GLN A 394 16.14 -27.35 -6.37
C GLN A 394 16.68 -28.50 -7.25
N MET A 395 17.75 -29.14 -6.77
CA MET A 395 18.44 -30.27 -7.39
C MET A 395 18.21 -31.57 -6.57
N GLY A 396 18.40 -32.76 -7.16
CA GLY A 396 18.14 -34.07 -6.52
C GLY A 396 16.84 -34.80 -6.90
N SER A 397 16.44 -35.81 -6.12
CA SER A 397 15.27 -36.67 -6.37
C SER A 397 14.03 -36.19 -5.57
N ASN A 398 12.81 -36.47 -6.07
CA ASN A 398 11.50 -36.12 -5.46
C ASN A 398 11.32 -34.63 -5.11
N LYS A 399 10.97 -33.80 -6.09
CA LYS A 399 10.89 -32.34 -5.91
C LYS A 399 9.48 -31.80 -5.81
N SER A 400 9.30 -30.83 -4.93
CA SER A 400 8.22 -29.86 -5.02
C SER A 400 8.76 -28.48 -4.67
N ILE A 401 8.75 -27.55 -5.61
CA ILE A 401 8.93 -26.12 -5.32
C ILE A 401 7.55 -25.50 -5.27
N SER A 402 7.15 -24.96 -4.12
CA SER A 402 5.99 -24.09 -3.99
C SER A 402 6.47 -22.67 -3.75
N VAL A 403 6.11 -21.75 -4.64
CA VAL A 403 6.31 -20.33 -4.42
C VAL A 403 4.95 -19.66 -4.40
N SER A 404 4.71 -18.85 -3.38
CA SER A 404 3.53 -18.00 -3.31
C SER A 404 3.87 -16.66 -2.70
N ASP A 405 3.33 -15.61 -3.29
CA ASP A 405 3.53 -14.24 -2.84
C ASP A 405 2.28 -13.42 -3.11
N GLY A 406 2.22 -12.25 -2.52
CA GLY A 406 1.12 -11.36 -2.76
C GLY A 406 1.17 -10.05 -2.02
N ILE A 407 0.26 -9.18 -2.42
CA ILE A 407 0.12 -7.83 -1.91
C ILE A 407 -1.37 -7.61 -1.65
N ASN A 408 -1.70 -7.04 -0.49
CA ASN A 408 -3.04 -6.58 -0.15
C ASN A 408 -2.93 -5.12 0.29
N SER A 409 -3.37 -4.19 -0.56
CA SER A 409 -3.42 -2.76 -0.23
C SER A 409 -4.85 -2.30 0.05
N ASN A 410 -5.03 -1.30 0.90
CA ASN A 410 -6.29 -0.59 1.08
C ASN A 410 -6.02 0.93 1.04
N ASP A 411 -6.78 1.66 0.24
CA ASP A 411 -6.59 3.10 -0.01
C ASP A 411 -7.38 4.01 0.95
N ARG A 412 -7.20 5.33 0.74
CA ARG A 412 -7.71 6.48 1.51
C ARG A 412 -9.21 6.47 1.80
N GLN A 413 -10.00 5.66 1.08
CA GLN A 413 -11.45 5.56 1.25
C GLN A 413 -11.92 4.23 1.85
N GLY A 414 -11.00 3.30 2.15
CA GLY A 414 -11.37 1.94 2.59
C GLY A 414 -12.00 1.11 1.46
N SER A 415 -11.87 1.59 0.23
CA SER A 415 -12.70 1.20 -0.90
C SER A 415 -11.95 0.33 -1.88
N SER A 416 -10.67 0.60 -2.12
CA SER A 416 -9.91 -0.10 -3.15
C SER A 416 -8.96 -1.12 -2.54
N ALA A 417 -9.23 -2.42 -2.72
CA ALA A 417 -8.30 -3.49 -2.33
C ALA A 417 -7.73 -4.20 -3.55
N SER A 418 -6.40 -4.18 -3.69
CA SER A 418 -5.70 -4.95 -4.74
C SER A 418 -5.04 -6.16 -4.11
N ASN A 419 -5.46 -7.36 -4.55
CA ASN A 419 -4.86 -8.63 -4.15
C ASN A 419 -4.13 -9.26 -5.33
N GLY A 420 -2.81 -9.29 -5.26
CA GLY A 420 -2.00 -10.11 -6.16
C GLY A 420 -1.56 -11.41 -5.53
N TYR A 421 -1.62 -12.47 -6.32
CA TYR A 421 -1.16 -13.79 -5.93
C TYR A 421 -0.55 -14.53 -7.11
N ALA A 422 0.64 -15.11 -6.95
CA ALA A 422 1.01 -16.25 -7.78
C ALA A 422 1.26 -17.50 -6.97
N LYS A 423 1.14 -18.62 -7.67
CA LYS A 423 1.56 -19.93 -7.22
C LYS A 423 2.31 -20.63 -8.33
N LEU A 424 3.50 -21.13 -8.02
CA LEU A 424 4.25 -22.06 -8.86
C LEU A 424 4.41 -23.38 -8.12
N GLU A 425 4.14 -24.50 -8.80
CA GLU A 425 4.44 -25.86 -8.34
C GLU A 425 5.21 -26.61 -9.43
N GLY A 426 6.40 -27.11 -9.12
CA GLY A 426 7.20 -27.94 -10.03
C GLY A 426 7.55 -29.28 -9.41
N ILE A 427 7.29 -30.39 -10.12
CA ILE A 427 7.54 -31.78 -9.65
C ILE A 427 8.42 -32.54 -10.66
N GLY A 428 9.49 -33.18 -10.18
CA GLY A 428 10.44 -33.98 -11.00
C GLY A 428 11.54 -34.67 -10.17
N ASN A 429 12.40 -35.48 -10.82
CA ASN A 429 13.41 -36.33 -10.14
C ASN A 429 14.90 -36.10 -10.54
N LEU A 430 15.22 -35.16 -11.45
CA LEU A 430 16.60 -34.86 -11.87
C LEU A 430 17.05 -33.44 -11.48
N ALA A 431 16.46 -32.41 -12.08
CA ALA A 431 16.62 -30.98 -11.77
C ALA A 431 15.26 -30.28 -11.91
N ALA A 432 14.76 -29.57 -10.88
CA ALA A 432 13.56 -28.75 -11.01
C ALA A 432 13.94 -27.33 -10.58
N ASN A 433 13.84 -26.38 -11.51
CA ASN A 433 14.22 -24.99 -11.29
C ASN A 433 12.93 -24.17 -11.39
N GLY A 434 12.34 -23.82 -10.25
CA GLY A 434 11.11 -23.06 -10.16
C GLY A 434 11.37 -21.66 -9.64
N SER A 435 11.54 -20.69 -10.54
CA SER A 435 11.73 -19.28 -10.17
C SER A 435 10.43 -18.49 -10.37
N SER A 436 9.57 -18.41 -9.36
CA SER A 436 8.51 -17.40 -9.43
C SER A 436 9.12 -15.99 -9.37
N PHE A 437 8.41 -14.99 -9.89
CA PHE A 437 8.82 -13.60 -9.79
C PHE A 437 7.58 -12.70 -9.85
N VAL A 438 6.88 -12.51 -8.73
CA VAL A 438 5.67 -11.67 -8.74
C VAL A 438 5.97 -10.23 -8.45
N LEU A 439 6.38 -9.50 -9.47
CA LEU A 439 6.45 -8.05 -9.38
C LEU A 439 5.04 -7.43 -9.36
N SER A 440 4.34 -7.46 -8.22
CA SER A 440 3.10 -6.69 -8.05
C SER A 440 3.40 -5.21 -7.82
N GLY A 441 3.82 -4.50 -8.88
CA GLY A 441 4.05 -3.06 -8.83
C GLY A 441 2.74 -2.26 -8.82
N TYR A 442 2.34 -1.74 -7.67
CA TYR A 442 1.31 -0.71 -7.59
C TYR A 442 1.88 0.63 -8.11
N GLN A 443 1.32 1.19 -9.19
CA GLN A 443 1.66 2.53 -9.69
C GLN A 443 0.56 3.53 -9.29
N THR A 444 0.97 4.65 -8.71
CA THR A 444 0.20 5.49 -7.79
C THR A 444 -0.70 6.54 -8.41
N ASP A 445 -0.72 6.66 -9.74
CA ASP A 445 -1.29 7.81 -10.42
C ASP A 445 -2.55 7.49 -11.26
N ARG A 446 -2.97 6.23 -11.38
CA ARG A 446 -4.14 5.84 -12.22
C ARG A 446 -5.06 4.74 -11.65
N GLY A 447 -4.89 4.34 -10.39
CA GLY A 447 -5.58 3.20 -9.78
C GLY A 447 -4.76 1.91 -9.83
N ALA A 448 -5.26 0.84 -9.21
CA ALA A 448 -4.53 -0.42 -9.00
C ALA A 448 -3.94 -0.99 -10.30
N ALA A 449 -2.64 -0.74 -10.51
CA ALA A 449 -1.84 -1.51 -11.46
C ALA A 449 -1.31 -2.73 -10.73
N GLN A 450 -1.58 -3.92 -11.23
CA GLN A 450 -1.08 -5.16 -10.65
C GLN A 450 -0.43 -5.98 -11.74
N ILE A 451 0.89 -6.18 -11.64
CA ILE A 451 1.64 -7.08 -12.49
C ILE A 451 1.91 -8.38 -11.71
N VAL A 452 1.62 -9.53 -12.28
CA VAL A 452 1.95 -10.83 -11.67
C VAL A 452 2.62 -11.66 -12.74
N GLU A 453 3.92 -11.83 -12.62
CA GLU A 453 4.72 -12.65 -13.52
C GLU A 453 5.19 -13.92 -12.81
N THR A 454 5.25 -15.03 -13.51
CA THR A 454 5.72 -16.29 -12.95
C THR A 454 6.34 -17.11 -14.07
N VAL A 455 7.51 -17.68 -13.82
CA VAL A 455 8.26 -18.49 -14.78
C VAL A 455 8.71 -19.77 -14.09
N GLY A 456 8.70 -20.90 -14.79
CA GLY A 456 9.07 -22.15 -14.17
C GLY A 456 9.63 -23.17 -15.13
N LYS A 457 10.42 -24.09 -14.58
CA LYS A 457 10.90 -25.28 -15.29
C LYS A 457 10.91 -26.50 -14.36
N SER A 458 10.41 -27.62 -14.85
CA SER A 458 10.51 -28.92 -14.18
C SER A 458 11.12 -29.95 -15.12
N MET A 459 12.01 -30.81 -14.62
CA MET A 459 12.62 -31.89 -15.42
C MET A 459 12.64 -33.21 -14.66
N ALA A 460 12.48 -34.30 -15.41
CA ALA A 460 12.49 -35.66 -14.90
C ALA A 460 13.17 -36.61 -15.89
N THR A 461 13.56 -37.77 -15.38
CA THR A 461 14.20 -38.87 -16.12
C THR A 461 13.69 -40.22 -15.61
N ASN A 462 14.13 -41.31 -16.23
CA ASN A 462 13.83 -42.68 -15.81
C ASN A 462 12.31 -42.94 -15.71
N ASN A 463 11.57 -42.47 -16.72
CA ASN A 463 10.11 -42.64 -16.80
C ASN A 463 9.34 -42.06 -15.61
N THR A 464 9.92 -41.08 -14.91
CA THR A 464 9.20 -40.29 -13.92
C THR A 464 8.58 -39.07 -14.61
N ALA A 465 7.37 -38.70 -14.22
CA ALA A 465 6.72 -37.53 -14.79
C ALA A 465 7.40 -36.23 -14.32
N ALA A 466 7.54 -35.26 -15.22
CA ALA A 466 7.79 -33.86 -14.86
C ALA A 466 6.48 -33.07 -14.98
N GLU A 467 6.12 -32.34 -13.94
CA GLU A 467 4.94 -31.46 -13.93
C GLU A 467 5.32 -30.03 -13.55
N LEU A 468 4.67 -29.05 -14.17
CA LEU A 468 4.73 -27.63 -13.82
C LEU A 468 3.30 -27.08 -13.79
N ARG A 469 2.95 -26.39 -12.69
CA ARG A 469 1.69 -25.65 -12.52
C ARG A 469 2.03 -24.22 -12.15
N ILE A 470 1.44 -23.28 -12.87
CA ILE A 470 1.53 -21.84 -12.63
C ILE A 470 0.11 -21.30 -12.54
N LYS A 471 -0.16 -20.51 -11.50
CA LYS A 471 -1.46 -19.87 -11.30
C LYS A 471 -1.26 -18.45 -10.77
N ASN A 472 -1.65 -17.47 -11.56
CA ASN A 472 -1.62 -16.06 -11.20
C ASN A 472 -3.05 -15.56 -11.02
N GLN A 473 -3.26 -14.72 -10.01
CA GLN A 473 -4.54 -14.08 -9.71
C GLN A 473 -4.33 -12.60 -9.41
N GLY A 474 -5.25 -11.78 -9.92
CA GLY A 474 -5.38 -10.39 -9.56
C GLY A 474 -6.82 -10.09 -9.21
N THR A 475 -7.04 -9.45 -8.06
CA THR A 475 -8.37 -9.02 -7.63
C THR A 475 -8.33 -7.56 -7.28
N GLU A 476 -9.24 -6.78 -7.84
CA GLU A 476 -9.49 -5.39 -7.46
C GLU A 476 -10.89 -5.28 -6.87
N VAL A 477 -10.97 -4.91 -5.61
CA VAL A 477 -12.21 -4.50 -4.93
C VAL A 477 -12.30 -2.98 -5.05
N ILE A 478 -13.48 -2.43 -5.35
CA ILE A 478 -13.74 -0.98 -5.34
C ILE A 478 -15.03 -0.74 -4.54
N ASN A 479 -14.99 0.16 -3.56
CA ASN A 479 -16.11 0.48 -2.66
C ASN A 479 -16.74 -0.77 -2.02
N GLY A 480 -15.92 -1.72 -1.56
CA GLY A 480 -16.39 -2.96 -0.95
C GLY A 480 -17.08 -3.95 -1.90
N THR A 481 -17.14 -3.65 -3.20
CA THR A 481 -17.66 -4.56 -4.24
C THR A 481 -16.49 -5.09 -5.07
N MET A 482 -16.40 -6.41 -5.27
CA MET A 482 -15.41 -6.98 -6.19
C MET A 482 -15.65 -6.41 -7.60
N SER A 483 -14.72 -5.57 -8.07
CA SER A 483 -14.81 -4.90 -9.37
C SER A 483 -14.15 -5.74 -10.45
N THR A 484 -12.99 -6.35 -10.16
CA THR A 484 -12.32 -7.26 -11.10
C THR A 484 -11.69 -8.49 -10.45
N ASN A 485 -11.80 -9.64 -11.12
CA ASN A 485 -11.08 -10.89 -10.80
C ASN A 485 -10.47 -11.40 -12.11
N THR A 486 -9.16 -11.49 -12.15
CA THR A 486 -8.40 -11.91 -13.31
C THR A 486 -7.47 -13.04 -12.95
N THR A 487 -7.38 -14.03 -13.84
CA THR A 487 -6.48 -15.17 -13.64
C THR A 487 -5.72 -15.49 -14.90
N SER A 488 -4.47 -15.91 -14.73
CA SER A 488 -3.68 -16.53 -15.79
C SER A 488 -3.11 -17.84 -15.25
N ASN A 489 -3.25 -18.93 -16.00
CA ASN A 489 -2.82 -20.25 -15.57
C ASN A 489 -2.08 -20.99 -16.68
N SER A 490 -1.08 -21.76 -16.27
CA SER A 490 -0.27 -22.60 -17.14
C SER A 490 -0.02 -23.94 -16.44
N PHE A 491 -0.25 -25.03 -17.16
CA PHE A 491 0.02 -26.38 -16.71
C PHE A 491 0.71 -27.15 -17.81
N GLY A 492 1.71 -27.94 -17.43
CA GLY A 492 2.30 -28.92 -18.31
C GLY A 492 2.73 -30.16 -17.56
N LYS A 493 2.65 -31.29 -18.25
CA LYS A 493 3.06 -32.60 -17.77
C LYS A 493 3.73 -33.37 -18.89
N VAL A 494 4.80 -34.08 -18.57
CA VAL A 494 5.48 -34.94 -19.52
C VAL A 494 5.94 -36.23 -18.85
N LEU A 495 5.88 -37.33 -19.60
CA LEU A 495 6.40 -38.65 -19.25
C LEU A 495 7.32 -39.15 -20.36
N GLY A 496 8.42 -39.78 -19.99
CA GLY A 496 9.38 -40.43 -20.90
C GLY A 496 10.70 -40.72 -20.18
N GLN A 497 11.66 -41.35 -20.86
CA GLN A 497 12.99 -41.60 -20.29
C GLN A 497 13.69 -40.30 -19.88
N SER A 498 13.44 -39.22 -20.63
CA SER A 498 13.78 -37.85 -20.30
C SER A 498 12.57 -36.94 -20.56
N GLY A 499 12.37 -35.93 -19.71
CA GLY A 499 11.25 -35.02 -19.81
C GLY A 499 11.55 -33.65 -19.20
N SER A 500 11.04 -32.60 -19.83
CA SER A 500 11.12 -31.21 -19.37
C SER A 500 9.80 -30.48 -19.64
N VAL A 501 9.34 -29.72 -18.66
CA VAL A 501 8.24 -28.77 -18.79
C VAL A 501 8.77 -27.39 -18.44
N GLN A 502 8.49 -26.39 -19.28
CA GLN A 502 8.78 -24.99 -18.99
C GLN A 502 7.54 -24.15 -19.28
N GLY A 503 7.35 -23.07 -18.52
CA GLY A 503 6.19 -22.21 -18.71
C GLY A 503 6.36 -20.84 -18.09
N ASN A 504 5.53 -19.91 -18.55
CA ASN A 504 5.39 -18.59 -17.96
C ASN A 504 3.93 -18.15 -17.95
N SER A 505 3.65 -17.18 -17.08
CA SER A 505 2.36 -16.52 -16.99
C SER A 505 2.57 -15.09 -16.53
N MET A 506 1.96 -14.14 -17.22
CA MET A 506 1.92 -12.73 -16.83
C MET A 506 0.47 -12.24 -16.80
N LEU A 507 0.15 -11.46 -15.79
CA LEU A 507 -1.11 -10.74 -15.67
C LEU A 507 -0.78 -9.28 -15.38
N ASN A 508 -1.33 -8.36 -16.16
CA ASN A 508 -1.22 -6.91 -15.94
C ASN A 508 -2.64 -6.33 -15.94
N SER A 509 -3.14 -6.02 -14.76
CA SER A 509 -4.41 -5.33 -14.58
C SER A 509 -4.11 -3.86 -14.33
N SER A 510 -4.41 -2.97 -15.29
CA SER A 510 -4.28 -1.52 -15.10
C SER A 510 -5.54 -0.79 -15.59
N ARG A 511 -6.08 0.12 -14.77
CA ARG A 511 -7.10 1.08 -15.22
C ARG A 511 -6.45 2.41 -15.61
N PRO A 512 -6.96 3.11 -16.64
CA PRO A 512 -8.03 2.74 -17.57
C PRO A 512 -7.57 1.92 -18.79
N GLY A 513 -6.30 1.49 -18.83
CA GLY A 513 -5.63 0.89 -20.00
C GLY A 513 -6.18 -0.47 -20.45
N GLY A 514 -6.88 -1.19 -19.57
CA GLY A 514 -7.38 -2.54 -19.84
C GLY A 514 -6.46 -3.60 -19.23
N GLN A 515 -6.92 -4.84 -19.29
CA GLN A 515 -6.21 -5.98 -18.73
C GLN A 515 -5.43 -6.68 -19.83
N ASN A 516 -4.13 -6.85 -19.63
CA ASN A 516 -3.27 -7.64 -20.49
C ASN A 516 -2.85 -8.90 -19.74
N ALA A 517 -2.80 -10.03 -20.41
CA ALA A 517 -2.28 -11.26 -19.80
C ALA A 517 -1.70 -12.20 -20.85
N ASN A 518 -0.79 -13.07 -20.42
CA ASN A 518 -0.30 -14.18 -21.20
C ASN A 518 -0.08 -15.42 -20.32
N ALA A 519 -0.15 -16.59 -20.94
CA ALA A 519 0.23 -17.87 -20.36
C ALA A 519 0.82 -18.74 -21.47
N ASN A 520 2.02 -19.28 -21.27
CA ASN A 520 2.67 -20.18 -22.22
C ASN A 520 3.23 -21.39 -21.48
N THR A 521 3.09 -22.58 -22.07
CA THR A 521 3.69 -23.81 -21.56
C THR A 521 4.22 -24.65 -22.72
N VAL A 522 5.40 -25.22 -22.51
CA VAL A 522 6.05 -26.19 -23.40
C VAL A 522 6.39 -27.43 -22.57
N ALA A 523 5.84 -28.58 -22.96
CA ALA A 523 6.17 -29.89 -22.41
C ALA A 523 6.86 -30.73 -23.49
N GLN A 524 8.04 -31.27 -23.19
CA GLN A 524 8.88 -32.03 -24.13
C GLN A 524 9.46 -33.25 -23.45
N GLY A 525 9.36 -34.43 -24.07
CA GLY A 525 9.88 -35.67 -23.51
C GLY A 525 10.24 -36.68 -24.60
N GLY A 526 10.98 -37.70 -24.22
CA GLY A 526 11.45 -38.70 -25.16
C GLY A 526 12.49 -39.65 -24.59
N GLY A 527 12.98 -40.52 -25.46
CA GLY A 527 13.98 -41.54 -25.20
C GLY A 527 13.44 -42.94 -25.46
N ALA A 528 14.04 -43.93 -24.80
CA ALA A 528 13.66 -45.33 -24.94
C ALA A 528 12.26 -45.58 -24.37
N GLY A 529 11.41 -46.24 -25.16
CA GLY A 529 10.05 -46.58 -24.78
C GLY A 529 9.04 -45.45 -24.97
N PRO A 530 7.83 -45.55 -24.39
CA PRO A 530 6.73 -44.63 -24.62
C PRO A 530 6.94 -43.27 -23.96
N SER A 531 6.42 -42.22 -24.60
CA SER A 531 6.44 -40.85 -24.08
C SER A 531 5.10 -40.14 -24.27
N SER A 532 4.78 -39.22 -23.37
CA SER A 532 3.58 -38.35 -23.46
C SER A 532 3.88 -36.93 -23.02
N ALA A 533 3.25 -35.94 -23.64
CA ALA A 533 3.31 -34.54 -23.24
C ALA A 533 1.93 -33.90 -23.29
N MET A 534 1.58 -33.16 -22.24
CA MET A 534 0.33 -32.45 -22.06
C MET A 534 0.59 -31.01 -21.66
N THR A 535 -0.17 -30.08 -22.23
CA THR A 535 -0.16 -28.65 -21.87
C THR A 535 -1.59 -28.12 -21.76
N ASP A 536 -1.81 -27.19 -20.83
CA ASP A 536 -3.08 -26.48 -20.62
C ASP A 536 -2.74 -25.03 -20.21
N THR A 537 -3.22 -24.06 -20.98
CA THR A 537 -3.02 -22.64 -20.69
C THR A 537 -4.32 -21.87 -20.79
N GLY A 538 -4.58 -21.00 -19.81
CA GLY A 538 -5.85 -20.29 -19.70
C GLY A 538 -5.71 -18.86 -19.18
N LEU A 539 -6.67 -18.02 -19.60
CA LEU A 539 -6.86 -16.65 -19.17
C LEU A 539 -8.33 -16.44 -18.77
N LEU A 540 -8.55 -15.74 -17.67
CA LEU A 540 -9.83 -15.18 -17.26
C LEU A 540 -9.64 -13.68 -17.06
N LEU A 541 -10.23 -12.86 -17.92
CA LEU A 541 -10.09 -11.41 -17.90
C LEU A 541 -11.45 -10.73 -17.86
N ASN A 542 -11.58 -9.63 -17.12
CA ASN A 542 -12.75 -8.77 -17.18
C ASN A 542 -12.63 -7.79 -18.36
N GLY A 543 -13.50 -7.98 -19.33
CA GLY A 543 -13.76 -7.03 -20.39
C GLY A 543 -14.57 -5.81 -19.92
N PRO A 544 -14.84 -4.86 -20.83
CA PRO A 544 -15.69 -3.71 -20.56
C PRO A 544 -17.06 -4.16 -20.00
N ASN A 545 -17.62 -3.38 -19.05
CA ASN A 545 -18.92 -3.62 -18.41
C ASN A 545 -19.02 -4.95 -17.62
N ASN A 546 -17.95 -5.35 -16.92
CA ASN A 546 -17.89 -6.59 -16.13
C ASN A 546 -18.16 -7.88 -16.94
N SER A 547 -17.90 -7.87 -18.25
CA SER A 547 -18.02 -9.08 -19.08
C SER A 547 -16.79 -9.96 -18.91
N VAL A 548 -16.96 -11.17 -18.38
CA VAL A 548 -15.83 -12.12 -18.22
C VAL A 548 -15.47 -12.73 -19.58
N LYS A 549 -14.20 -12.59 -19.97
CA LYS A 549 -13.58 -13.25 -21.10
C LYS A 549 -12.80 -14.45 -20.59
N THR A 550 -13.12 -15.63 -21.08
CA THR A 550 -12.39 -16.86 -20.76
C THR A 550 -11.78 -17.42 -22.04
N THR A 551 -10.50 -17.70 -21.98
CA THR A 551 -9.73 -18.28 -23.07
C THR A 551 -8.95 -19.47 -22.52
N ASN A 552 -9.02 -20.62 -23.19
CA ASN A 552 -8.27 -21.81 -22.79
C ASN A 552 -7.78 -22.57 -24.04
N ILE A 553 -6.55 -23.08 -23.98
CA ILE A 553 -5.95 -24.00 -24.95
C ILE A 553 -5.47 -25.25 -24.22
N HIS A 554 -5.82 -26.40 -24.79
CA HIS A 554 -5.34 -27.70 -24.34
C HIS A 554 -4.61 -28.43 -25.46
N GLY A 555 -3.47 -29.03 -25.12
CA GLY A 555 -2.64 -29.83 -26.01
C GLY A 555 -2.28 -31.17 -25.37
N ASN A 556 -2.35 -32.24 -26.16
CA ASN A 556 -1.97 -33.58 -25.72
C ASN A 556 -1.35 -34.38 -26.86
N VAL A 557 -0.21 -35.00 -26.61
CA VAL A 557 0.52 -35.82 -27.57
C VAL A 557 1.11 -37.05 -26.89
N ASN A 558 0.99 -38.20 -27.54
CA ASN A 558 1.52 -39.48 -27.06
C ASN A 558 2.23 -40.22 -28.19
N ALA A 559 3.31 -40.92 -27.86
CA ALA A 559 4.08 -41.75 -28.77
C ALA A 559 4.48 -43.06 -28.10
N THR A 560 4.36 -44.17 -28.82
CA THR A 560 4.78 -45.51 -28.38
C THR A 560 5.68 -46.14 -29.44
N GLY A 561 6.85 -46.64 -29.03
CA GLY A 561 7.84 -47.30 -29.88
C GLY A 561 9.18 -47.42 -29.16
N ASP A 562 10.20 -47.95 -29.83
CA ASP A 562 11.53 -48.19 -29.21
C ASP A 562 12.23 -46.89 -28.81
N GLN A 563 12.15 -45.88 -29.68
CA GLN A 563 12.54 -44.50 -29.38
C GLN A 563 11.40 -43.55 -29.73
N THR A 564 11.04 -42.70 -28.77
CA THR A 564 9.98 -41.72 -28.94
C THR A 564 10.47 -40.32 -28.61
N TYR A 565 9.85 -39.32 -29.22
CA TYR A 565 9.96 -37.92 -28.83
C TYR A 565 8.60 -37.27 -29.00
N VAL A 566 8.19 -36.49 -28.00
CA VAL A 566 6.91 -35.80 -27.93
C VAL A 566 7.10 -34.36 -27.48
N GLN A 567 6.34 -33.45 -28.06
CA GLN A 567 6.31 -32.04 -27.69
C GLN A 567 4.88 -31.52 -27.76
N SER A 568 4.42 -30.89 -26.68
CA SER A 568 3.19 -30.09 -26.66
C SER A 568 3.51 -28.65 -26.28
N VAL A 569 2.96 -27.70 -27.03
CA VAL A 569 3.09 -26.26 -26.79
C VAL A 569 1.70 -25.65 -26.76
N SER A 570 1.37 -24.90 -25.71
CA SER A 570 0.12 -24.14 -25.62
C SER A 570 0.41 -22.73 -25.12
N SER A 571 -0.07 -21.71 -25.83
CA SER A 571 0.15 -20.31 -25.50
C SER A 571 -1.10 -19.48 -25.78
N VAL A 572 -1.47 -18.66 -24.80
CA VAL A 572 -2.59 -17.72 -24.86
C VAL A 572 -2.07 -16.34 -24.50
N SER A 573 -2.43 -15.32 -25.28
CA SER A 573 -2.22 -13.93 -24.89
C SER A 573 -3.45 -13.07 -25.19
N ASP A 574 -3.70 -12.08 -24.34
CA ASP A 574 -4.60 -10.96 -24.60
C ASP A 574 -3.79 -9.70 -24.33
N GLN A 575 -3.41 -8.98 -25.38
CA GLN A 575 -2.65 -7.74 -25.30
C GLN A 575 -3.38 -6.66 -26.08
N ASN A 576 -3.62 -5.51 -25.44
CA ASN A 576 -4.34 -4.39 -26.07
C ASN A 576 -5.68 -4.82 -26.68
N ARG A 577 -6.38 -5.78 -26.03
CA ARG A 577 -7.64 -6.38 -26.48
C ARG A 577 -7.52 -7.28 -27.72
N GLN A 578 -6.32 -7.59 -28.18
CA GLN A 578 -6.06 -8.58 -29.22
C GLN A 578 -5.71 -9.92 -28.58
N GLN A 579 -6.47 -10.95 -28.94
CA GLN A 579 -6.29 -12.30 -28.43
C GLN A 579 -5.51 -13.14 -29.44
N ALA A 580 -4.42 -13.76 -28.99
CA ALA A 580 -3.66 -14.72 -29.78
C ALA A 580 -3.67 -16.10 -29.09
N LEU A 581 -3.80 -17.13 -29.90
CA LEU A 581 -3.86 -18.53 -29.51
C LEU A 581 -2.82 -19.28 -30.33
N PHE A 582 -1.94 -20.03 -29.67
CA PHE A 582 -0.99 -20.91 -30.34
C PHE A 582 -1.00 -22.28 -29.68
N ASN A 583 -1.13 -23.32 -30.48
CA ASN A 583 -1.15 -24.70 -30.02
C ASN A 583 -0.39 -25.58 -31.04
N SER A 584 0.57 -26.38 -30.57
CA SER A 584 1.37 -27.25 -31.43
C SER A 584 1.71 -28.56 -30.74
N GLN A 585 1.50 -29.68 -31.43
CA GLN A 585 1.74 -31.03 -30.96
C GLN A 585 2.61 -31.75 -31.98
N ASN A 586 3.72 -32.29 -31.52
CA ASN A 586 4.66 -33.03 -32.36
C ASN A 586 5.01 -34.36 -31.67
N ALA A 587 4.97 -35.44 -32.44
CA ALA A 587 5.41 -36.76 -32.01
C ALA A 587 6.25 -37.39 -33.12
N THR A 588 7.40 -37.94 -32.75
CA THR A 588 8.24 -38.74 -33.63
C THR A 588 8.50 -40.09 -32.98
N VAL A 589 8.39 -41.15 -33.76
CA VAL A 589 8.65 -42.53 -33.34
C VAL A 589 9.70 -43.13 -34.25
N LYS A 590 10.69 -43.80 -33.67
CA LYS A 590 11.57 -44.73 -34.36
C LYS A 590 11.41 -46.08 -33.68
N SER A 591 10.92 -47.08 -34.41
CA SER A 591 10.78 -48.44 -33.91
C SER A 591 11.12 -49.43 -35.01
N ALA A 592 11.69 -50.57 -34.62
CA ALA A 592 11.88 -51.72 -35.50
C ALA A 592 10.56 -52.49 -35.72
N GLY A 593 9.53 -52.25 -34.89
CA GLY A 593 8.19 -52.85 -34.97
C GLY A 593 7.06 -51.81 -35.12
N GLU A 594 5.87 -52.10 -34.60
CA GLU A 594 4.72 -51.17 -34.64
C GLU A 594 4.99 -49.91 -33.80
N GLY A 595 5.11 -48.75 -34.47
CA GLY A 595 5.16 -47.44 -33.84
C GLY A 595 3.83 -46.71 -33.97
N LYS A 596 3.35 -46.09 -32.87
CA LYS A 596 2.12 -45.27 -32.88
C LYS A 596 2.39 -43.88 -32.32
N ALA A 597 1.99 -42.86 -33.07
CA ALA A 597 2.04 -41.46 -32.66
C ALA A 597 0.62 -40.88 -32.73
N THR A 598 0.21 -40.14 -31.71
CA THR A 598 -1.09 -39.46 -31.65
C THR A 598 -0.90 -38.04 -31.13
N ALA A 599 -1.48 -37.07 -31.84
CA ALA A 599 -1.45 -35.67 -31.49
C ALA A 599 -2.88 -35.12 -31.53
N SER A 600 -3.27 -34.38 -30.50
CA SER A 600 -4.60 -33.77 -30.41
C SER A 600 -4.51 -32.36 -29.84
N ASN A 601 -5.33 -31.47 -30.38
CA ASN A 601 -5.29 -30.05 -30.03
C ASN A 601 -6.73 -29.51 -29.91
N SER A 602 -6.95 -28.58 -28.99
CA SER A 602 -8.21 -27.87 -28.88
C SER A 602 -7.99 -26.43 -28.40
N ALA A 603 -8.76 -25.50 -28.96
CA ALA A 603 -8.75 -24.09 -28.57
C ALA A 603 -10.19 -23.58 -28.54
N ILE A 604 -10.58 -22.92 -27.45
CA ILE A 604 -11.93 -22.36 -27.31
C ILE A 604 -11.85 -20.84 -27.19
N LEU A 605 -12.35 -20.15 -28.21
CA LEU A 605 -12.55 -18.71 -28.22
C LEU A 605 -14.05 -18.38 -28.12
N LYS A 606 -14.54 -18.01 -26.94
CA LYS A 606 -15.95 -17.62 -26.78
C LYS A 606 -16.18 -16.21 -27.34
N ARG A 607 -16.77 -16.13 -28.53
CA ARG A 607 -17.15 -14.86 -29.16
C ARG A 607 -18.31 -14.21 -28.39
N ARG A 608 -18.21 -12.90 -28.11
CA ARG A 608 -19.31 -12.10 -27.57
C ARG A 608 -20.52 -12.27 -28.49
N ARG A 609 -21.66 -12.77 -27.96
CA ARG A 609 -22.94 -12.69 -28.68
C ARG A 609 -23.13 -11.22 -29.07
N ARG A 610 -23.07 -10.91 -30.38
CA ARG A 610 -23.54 -9.61 -30.86
C ARG A 610 -24.97 -9.48 -30.32
N HIS A 611 -25.28 -8.41 -29.60
CA HIS A 611 -26.66 -8.13 -29.25
C HIS A 611 -27.45 -8.01 -30.55
N SER A 612 -28.11 -9.09 -30.97
CA SER A 612 -29.17 -9.07 -31.99
C SER A 612 -30.32 -8.15 -31.58
N ARG A 613 -30.36 -7.70 -30.32
CA ARG A 613 -31.27 -6.67 -29.83
C ARG A 613 -31.10 -5.31 -30.54
N ASN A 614 -29.90 -4.93 -31.02
CA ASN A 614 -29.76 -3.65 -31.72
C ASN A 614 -30.26 -3.68 -33.18
N LEU A 615 -30.20 -4.84 -33.86
CA LEU A 615 -30.80 -4.96 -35.19
C LEU A 615 -32.34 -5.02 -35.11
N ALA A 616 -32.88 -5.64 -34.06
CA ALA A 616 -34.33 -5.64 -33.82
C ALA A 616 -34.85 -4.27 -33.34
N THR A 617 -34.11 -3.52 -32.52
CA THR A 617 -34.53 -2.15 -32.16
C THR A 617 -34.28 -1.14 -33.28
N LEU A 618 -33.23 -1.30 -34.11
CA LEU A 618 -33.06 -0.51 -35.33
C LEU A 618 -34.14 -0.82 -36.35
N SER A 619 -34.50 -2.08 -36.57
CA SER A 619 -35.60 -2.44 -37.49
C SER A 619 -36.97 -2.01 -36.96
N VAL A 620 -37.19 -2.03 -35.64
CA VAL A 620 -38.41 -1.49 -35.02
C VAL A 620 -38.42 0.05 -35.07
N ALA A 621 -37.28 0.72 -34.93
CA ALA A 621 -37.17 2.17 -35.07
C ALA A 621 -37.32 2.62 -36.54
N GLU A 622 -36.75 1.88 -37.50
CA GLU A 622 -36.96 2.10 -38.93
C GLU A 622 -38.40 1.80 -39.34
N ALA A 623 -39.01 0.73 -38.83
CA ALA A 623 -40.44 0.46 -39.06
C ALA A 623 -41.33 1.55 -38.46
N LYS A 624 -41.00 2.08 -37.28
CA LYS A 624 -41.74 3.17 -36.64
C LYS A 624 -41.59 4.50 -37.41
N ASN A 625 -40.39 4.80 -37.92
CA ASN A 625 -40.15 5.94 -38.81
C ASN A 625 -40.86 5.77 -40.16
N TRP A 626 -40.91 4.54 -40.70
CA TRP A 626 -41.63 4.25 -41.94
C TRP A 626 -43.14 4.46 -41.78
N TRP A 627 -43.73 3.99 -40.67
CA TRP A 627 -45.14 4.25 -40.35
C TRP A 627 -45.45 5.73 -40.14
N GLN A 628 -44.57 6.48 -39.47
CA GLN A 628 -44.75 7.93 -39.28
C GLN A 628 -44.59 8.72 -40.60
N ASN A 629 -43.68 8.29 -41.47
CA ASN A 629 -43.51 8.88 -42.81
C ASN A 629 -44.64 8.50 -43.78
N ALA A 630 -45.20 7.29 -43.67
CA ALA A 630 -46.37 6.85 -44.43
C ALA A 630 -47.65 7.60 -44.00
N ALA A 631 -47.81 7.89 -42.71
CA ALA A 631 -48.93 8.68 -42.21
C ALA A 631 -48.85 10.14 -42.70
N THR A 632 -47.65 10.72 -42.75
CA THR A 632 -47.44 12.09 -43.26
C THR A 632 -47.54 12.18 -44.78
N SER A 633 -47.14 11.15 -45.54
CA SER A 633 -47.33 11.10 -47.00
C SER A 633 -48.81 10.93 -47.37
N ALA A 634 -49.58 10.11 -46.65
CA ALA A 634 -51.03 10.00 -46.85
C ALA A 634 -51.77 11.33 -46.55
N GLN A 635 -51.29 12.08 -45.55
CA GLN A 635 -51.82 13.41 -45.24
C GLN A 635 -51.46 14.45 -46.31
N TRP A 636 -50.29 14.31 -46.94
CA TRP A 636 -49.86 15.13 -48.09
C TRP A 636 -50.67 14.83 -49.35
N GLU A 637 -50.90 13.56 -49.68
CA GLU A 637 -51.74 13.16 -50.82
C GLU A 637 -53.21 13.60 -50.66
N GLY A 638 -53.76 13.52 -49.44
CA GLY A 638 -55.10 14.02 -49.14
C GLY A 638 -55.22 15.54 -49.33
N ASN A 639 -54.18 16.29 -48.96
CA ASN A 639 -54.11 17.74 -49.18
C ASN A 639 -53.91 18.11 -50.66
N GLU A 640 -53.12 17.32 -51.40
CA GLU A 640 -52.89 17.50 -52.83
C GLU A 640 -54.15 17.16 -53.64
N GLN A 641 -54.90 16.11 -53.28
CA GLN A 641 -56.21 15.83 -53.88
C GLN A 641 -57.22 16.95 -53.61
N LYS A 642 -57.26 17.52 -52.40
CA LYS A 642 -58.09 18.70 -52.11
C LYS A 642 -57.70 19.91 -52.96
N ARG A 643 -56.40 20.14 -53.18
CA ARG A 643 -55.89 21.20 -54.08
C ARG A 643 -56.28 20.95 -55.53
N ARG A 644 -56.15 19.72 -56.04
CA ARG A 644 -56.58 19.35 -57.39
C ARG A 644 -58.08 19.53 -57.59
N ARG A 645 -58.92 19.10 -56.63
CA ARG A 645 -60.37 19.35 -56.69
C ARG A 645 -60.73 20.84 -56.71
N ARG A 646 -60.00 21.70 -55.98
CA ARG A 646 -60.19 23.15 -56.05
C ARG A 646 -59.74 23.73 -57.40
N SER A 647 -58.61 23.26 -57.93
CA SER A 647 -58.09 23.67 -59.25
C SER A 647 -59.03 23.25 -60.39
N ASP A 648 -59.53 22.02 -60.35
CA ASP A 648 -60.48 21.51 -61.35
C ASP A 648 -61.85 22.18 -61.21
N GLY A 649 -62.30 22.48 -59.98
CA GLY A 649 -63.46 23.33 -59.74
C GLY A 649 -63.32 24.73 -60.33
N GLN A 650 -62.15 25.37 -60.17
CA GLN A 650 -61.87 26.68 -60.78
C GLN A 650 -61.77 26.60 -62.31
N LYS A 651 -61.20 25.53 -62.88
CA LYS A 651 -61.16 25.30 -64.33
C LYS A 651 -62.55 25.04 -64.90
N LEU A 652 -63.39 24.30 -64.18
CA LEU A 652 -64.78 24.05 -64.56
C LEU A 652 -65.60 25.35 -64.53
N ALA A 653 -65.44 26.18 -63.49
CA ALA A 653 -66.06 27.50 -63.39
C ALA A 653 -65.63 28.42 -64.55
N LYS A 654 -64.33 28.46 -64.89
CA LYS A 654 -63.83 29.20 -66.05
C LYS A 654 -64.37 28.66 -67.38
N ARG A 655 -64.49 27.33 -67.52
CA ARG A 655 -65.08 26.71 -68.72
C ARG A 655 -66.57 27.02 -68.84
N LEU A 656 -67.33 27.02 -67.74
CA LEU A 656 -68.74 27.39 -67.72
C LEU A 656 -68.95 28.86 -68.05
N ALA A 657 -68.15 29.78 -67.47
CA ALA A 657 -68.18 31.19 -67.83
C ALA A 657 -67.82 31.42 -69.31
N LYS A 658 -66.82 30.69 -69.83
CA LYS A 658 -66.47 30.72 -71.27
C LYS A 658 -67.60 30.16 -72.14
N LYS A 659 -68.30 29.11 -71.70
CA LYS A 659 -69.42 28.49 -72.41
C LYS A 659 -70.64 29.41 -72.42
N GLN A 660 -70.93 30.12 -71.32
CA GLN A 660 -71.97 31.16 -71.27
C GLN A 660 -71.66 32.33 -72.24
N ASN A 661 -70.41 32.81 -72.27
CA ASN A 661 -69.97 33.81 -73.26
C ASN A 661 -70.04 33.30 -74.72
N LEU A 662 -69.81 31.99 -74.94
CA LEU A 662 -69.89 31.36 -76.27
C LEU A 662 -71.32 31.11 -76.72
N VAL A 663 -72.24 30.78 -75.81
CA VAL A 663 -73.68 30.68 -76.09
C VAL A 663 -74.23 32.05 -76.45
N ALA A 664 -73.88 33.10 -75.70
CA ALA A 664 -74.22 34.49 -76.05
C ALA A 664 -73.68 34.90 -77.45
N ARG A 665 -72.49 34.42 -77.84
CA ARG A 665 -71.95 34.64 -79.20
C ARG A 665 -72.60 33.75 -80.28
N ARG A 666 -73.07 32.54 -79.96
CA ARG A 666 -73.72 31.62 -80.91
C ARG A 666 -75.20 31.90 -81.11
N GLU A 667 -75.92 32.43 -80.12
CA GLU A 667 -77.29 32.95 -80.31
C GLU A 667 -77.29 34.17 -81.24
N ASN A 668 -76.24 35.00 -81.18
CA ASN A 668 -76.01 36.07 -82.15
C ASN A 668 -75.58 35.57 -83.55
N GLY A 669 -75.10 34.32 -83.68
CA GLY A 669 -74.55 33.77 -84.94
C GLY A 669 -75.42 32.74 -85.67
N LYS A 670 -76.30 31.99 -84.98
CA LYS A 670 -77.13 30.91 -85.56
C LYS A 670 -78.51 31.34 -86.06
N LYS A 671 -78.85 32.64 -86.00
CA LYS A 671 -79.89 33.21 -86.87
C LYS A 671 -79.47 33.31 -88.35
N ALA A 672 -78.19 33.09 -88.67
CA ALA A 672 -77.71 32.89 -90.03
C ALA A 672 -77.27 31.42 -90.16
N GLY A 673 -78.19 30.46 -90.29
CA GLY A 673 -78.77 30.07 -91.59
C GLY A 673 -77.72 29.27 -92.36
N LYS A 674 -77.69 27.92 -92.35
CA LYS A 674 -78.82 26.97 -92.46
C LYS A 674 -79.72 27.31 -93.65
N MET A 675 -79.10 27.28 -94.82
CA MET A 675 -79.60 27.12 -96.20
C MET A 675 -78.28 26.94 -96.99
N ASN A 676 -77.88 25.88 -97.69
CA ASN A 676 -78.50 24.70 -98.28
C ASN A 676 -77.35 23.69 -98.51
N ASP A 677 -77.50 22.42 -98.14
CA ASP A 677 -77.55 21.31 -99.11
C ASP A 677 -78.62 21.47 -100.21
N GLU A 678 -78.17 21.51 -101.47
CA GLU A 678 -78.74 20.86 -102.66
C GLU A 678 -77.79 21.04 -103.86
#